data_AF-A0A954IB85-F1
#
_entry.id   AF-A0A954IB85-F1
#
_cell.length_a   1.000
_cell.length_b   1.000
_cell.length_c   1.000
_cell.angle_alpha   90.00
_cell.angle_beta   90.00
_cell.angle_gamma   90.00
#
_symmetry.space_group_name_H-M   'P 1'
#
loop_
_entity.id
_entity.type
_entity.pdbx_description
1 polymer ?
#
loop_
_entity_poly.entity_id
_entity_poly.type
_entity_poly.pdbx_seq_one_letter_code
_entity_poly.pdbx_strand_id
1 'polypeptide(L)'
;MSLIEYFLKSLDQHDTSIREIAKYVREVSVESRRVLLLLDGWDEVPLTHRAEVQRHITAKLNHFVVVITSRVSGQPRQLIPNDTGDFYEIAGLSDETIRRFVRKQLQLSGKKTEENGIVARLSAEPDLREMAANPFLLGLLIGVLSSPQLTQRRFTRANLYQQVISWMTESVVGLTGEHVRALERLSFQMLCNEDAARYVFRRTELERFAGSNEAKPILQSRFVNRLDPVYDNWSWLHATLPEYLSANHLETLRDLDFSFEWTRAFYSPTRFCVLEFLAGLEGNALHMLKKQCAGWLQSPDRFGIVLQRLVRLILAGDWQQSYHPFVQELVDQLWSRVLKNEHYGFLPFFVECIAALDTDELLSRVSALRGNHGQLWEAVCNSIPANRIRGSALERILPPHLLSAVQIRDEDSVPELEIALLVRQLTDPLLPIAKLKSVFEMAATTRSREVAAAMTRRLCTLPDGQIRDEGILTLSGMSTLLSCELLVDLLTTRAQIPALLLRVASDTLSHDIDHGASLDPEGRDRILAEIAKSESRDTRFEPLLSSLIGYPIRDGAAMVAAIATNRHLDPSLRETALRVLQTASDQTVIQSVVATIEEESSKSVLPTMIILAAQRGVRIPRSWLEARIDVESDSLLRRVLFTMYLRHFDELTPGERGDWDGFTLKAFRDSLAGRNEKTR
;
A
#
# COMPACT_ATOMS: atom_id res chain seq x y z
N MET A 1 10.62 -8.73 42.93
CA MET A 1 9.18 -8.94 42.67
C MET A 1 9.04 -9.37 41.23
N SER A 2 8.31 -10.45 40.93
CA SER A 2 8.11 -10.90 39.55
C SER A 2 7.12 -10.00 38.79
N LEU A 3 7.11 -10.07 37.46
CA LEU A 3 6.23 -9.28 36.60
C LEU A 3 4.73 -9.51 36.92
N ILE A 4 4.37 -10.74 37.27
CA ILE A 4 3.01 -11.10 37.71
C ILE A 4 2.71 -10.55 39.11
N GLU A 5 3.68 -10.60 40.03
CA GLU A 5 3.52 -9.99 41.35
C GLU A 5 3.34 -8.46 41.24
N TYR A 6 4.06 -7.80 40.30
CA TYR A 6 3.89 -6.39 40.01
C TYR A 6 2.49 -6.09 39.48
N PHE A 7 2.01 -6.87 38.51
CA PHE A 7 0.64 -6.76 37.99
C PHE A 7 -0.42 -6.95 39.09
N LEU A 8 -0.32 -8.03 39.87
CA LEU A 8 -1.27 -8.30 40.95
C LEU A 8 -1.24 -7.23 42.05
N LYS A 9 -0.06 -6.66 42.33
CA LYS A 9 0.08 -5.54 43.25
C LYS A 9 -0.57 -4.26 42.71
N SER A 10 -0.53 -4.03 41.39
CA SER A 10 -1.20 -2.89 40.75
C SER A 10 -2.74 -2.96 40.86
N LEU A 11 -3.29 -4.14 41.16
CA LEU A 11 -4.72 -4.37 41.40
C LEU A 11 -5.11 -4.24 42.89
N ASP A 12 -4.24 -3.65 43.72
CA ASP A 12 -4.48 -3.34 45.14
C ASP A 12 -4.77 -4.58 46.03
N GLN A 13 -4.14 -5.72 45.71
CA GLN A 13 -4.25 -6.97 46.48
C GLN A 13 -3.27 -7.00 47.68
N HIS A 14 -3.64 -7.67 48.77
CA HIS A 14 -2.78 -7.81 49.96
C HIS A 14 -1.51 -8.67 49.72
N ASP A 15 -0.40 -8.30 50.36
CA ASP A 15 0.97 -8.77 50.03
C ASP A 15 1.19 -10.29 50.21
N THR A 16 0.47 -10.94 51.12
CA THR A 16 0.61 -12.38 51.39
C THR A 16 -0.07 -13.29 50.35
N SER A 17 -1.14 -12.85 49.69
CA SER A 17 -1.83 -13.66 48.66
C SER A 17 -1.17 -13.53 47.27
N ILE A 18 -0.49 -12.41 47.00
CA ILE A 18 0.10 -12.12 45.68
C ILE A 18 1.10 -13.19 45.24
N ARG A 19 1.97 -13.67 46.14
CA ARG A 19 2.98 -14.68 45.81
C ARG A 19 2.36 -16.04 45.49
N GLU A 20 1.31 -16.43 46.22
CA GLU A 20 0.60 -17.69 45.99
C GLU A 20 -0.17 -17.64 44.68
N ILE A 21 -0.88 -16.54 44.39
CA ILE A 21 -1.59 -16.33 43.12
C ILE A 21 -0.59 -16.32 41.95
N ALA A 22 0.53 -15.61 42.08
CA ALA A 22 1.56 -15.57 41.04
C ALA A 22 2.22 -16.94 40.80
N LYS A 23 2.29 -17.80 41.83
CA LYS A 23 2.75 -19.18 41.70
C LYS A 23 1.72 -20.02 40.95
N TYR A 24 0.45 -19.96 41.36
CA TYR A 24 -0.65 -20.67 40.72
C TYR A 24 -0.80 -20.31 39.23
N VAL A 25 -0.71 -19.02 38.89
CA VAL A 25 -0.77 -18.55 37.48
C VAL A 25 0.38 -19.15 36.65
N ARG A 26 1.57 -19.32 37.22
CA ARG A 26 2.69 -19.99 36.53
C ARG A 26 2.43 -21.48 36.33
N GLU A 27 1.93 -22.16 37.36
CA GLU A 27 1.59 -23.59 37.29
C GLU A 27 0.55 -23.83 36.20
N VAL A 28 -0.57 -23.08 36.22
CA VAL A 28 -1.61 -23.13 35.20
C VAL A 28 -1.07 -22.82 33.80
N SER A 29 -0.18 -21.84 33.67
CA SER A 29 0.38 -21.48 32.37
C SER A 29 1.29 -22.57 31.80
N VAL A 30 2.11 -23.22 32.63
CA VAL A 30 2.96 -24.34 32.22
C VAL A 30 2.11 -25.55 31.78
N GLU A 31 1.08 -25.88 32.54
CA GLU A 31 0.23 -27.04 32.27
C GLU A 31 -0.66 -26.85 31.04
N SER A 32 -1.21 -25.65 30.85
CA SER A 32 -2.23 -25.42 29.83
C SER A 32 -1.72 -24.69 28.59
N ARG A 33 -0.62 -23.94 28.68
CA ARG A 33 -0.20 -22.93 27.70
C ARG A 33 -1.30 -21.91 27.35
N ARG A 34 -2.30 -21.71 28.22
CA ARG A 34 -3.46 -20.85 27.96
C ARG A 34 -3.33 -19.43 28.52
N VAL A 35 -2.21 -19.09 29.15
CA VAL A 35 -2.01 -17.74 29.70
C VAL A 35 -1.14 -16.92 28.75
N LEU A 36 -1.72 -15.82 28.27
CA LEU A 36 -1.09 -14.82 27.42
C LEU A 36 -0.70 -13.60 28.28
N LEU A 37 0.56 -13.18 28.19
CA LEU A 37 1.04 -11.91 28.74
C LEU A 37 1.13 -10.87 27.63
N LEU A 38 0.35 -9.80 27.76
CA LEU A 38 0.43 -8.62 26.88
C LEU A 38 1.24 -7.54 27.58
N LEU A 39 2.38 -7.17 27.01
CA LEU A 39 3.26 -6.12 27.52
C LEU A 39 3.24 -4.95 26.53
N ASP A 40 2.57 -3.87 26.90
CA ASP A 40 2.41 -2.70 26.02
C ASP A 40 3.55 -1.69 26.22
N GLY A 41 4.10 -1.15 25.13
CA GLY A 41 4.99 0.01 25.14
C GLY A 41 6.42 -0.25 25.61
N TRP A 42 7.12 -1.24 25.05
CA TRP A 42 8.54 -1.49 25.39
C TRP A 42 9.45 -0.26 25.19
N ASP A 43 9.15 0.58 24.20
CA ASP A 43 9.93 1.81 23.95
C ASP A 43 9.84 2.82 25.10
N GLU A 44 8.80 2.74 25.93
CA GLU A 44 8.57 3.58 27.10
C GLU A 44 9.39 3.14 28.32
N VAL A 45 9.96 1.92 28.31
CA VAL A 45 10.84 1.44 29.39
C VAL A 45 12.14 2.26 29.38
N PRO A 46 12.49 2.93 30.51
CA PRO A 46 13.71 3.73 30.58
C PRO A 46 14.95 2.88 30.29
N LEU A 47 15.91 3.42 29.54
CA LEU A 47 17.13 2.71 29.13
C LEU A 47 17.87 2.06 30.31
N THR A 48 17.92 2.74 31.46
CA THR A 48 18.55 2.24 32.70
C THR A 48 17.90 0.98 33.26
N HIS A 49 16.61 0.74 32.97
CA HIS A 49 15.86 -0.41 33.44
C HIS A 49 15.66 -1.49 32.37
N ARG A 50 15.94 -1.21 31.09
CA ARG A 50 15.69 -2.16 29.99
C ARG A 50 16.37 -3.51 30.21
N ALA A 51 17.64 -3.55 30.59
CA ALA A 51 18.35 -4.82 30.82
C ALA A 51 17.75 -5.65 31.97
N GLU A 52 17.22 -4.99 33.00
CA GLU A 52 16.53 -5.67 34.11
C GLU A 52 15.15 -6.18 33.68
N VAL A 53 14.35 -5.33 33.05
CA VAL A 53 13.01 -5.69 32.57
C VAL A 53 13.10 -6.80 31.52
N GLN A 54 14.08 -6.74 30.61
CA GLN A 54 14.33 -7.79 29.64
C GLN A 54 14.64 -9.13 30.32
N ARG A 55 15.53 -9.17 31.32
CA ARG A 55 15.79 -10.40 32.09
C ARG A 55 14.52 -10.95 32.73
N HIS A 56 13.64 -10.08 33.24
CA HIS A 56 12.35 -10.49 33.78
C HIS A 56 11.42 -11.06 32.71
N ILE A 57 11.37 -10.47 31.52
CA ILE A 57 10.60 -10.97 30.38
C ILE A 57 11.14 -12.34 29.93
N THR A 58 12.45 -12.47 29.72
CA THR A 58 13.09 -13.72 29.29
C THR A 58 12.80 -14.86 30.26
N ALA A 59 12.83 -14.60 31.57
CA ALA A 59 12.49 -15.59 32.59
C ALA A 59 11.01 -16.05 32.55
N LYS A 60 10.14 -15.36 31.79
CA LYS A 60 8.72 -15.71 31.63
C LYS A 60 8.43 -16.42 30.31
N LEU A 61 9.29 -16.35 29.31
CA LEU A 61 9.08 -16.99 28.00
C LEU A 61 8.92 -18.51 28.11
N ASN A 62 9.53 -19.16 29.10
CA ASN A 62 9.37 -20.60 29.33
C ASN A 62 8.01 -21.00 29.90
N HIS A 63 7.25 -20.04 30.41
CA HIS A 63 6.01 -20.30 31.12
C HIS A 63 4.80 -19.74 30.40
N PHE A 64 4.94 -18.64 29.65
CA PHE A 64 3.84 -17.87 29.07
C PHE A 64 4.03 -17.66 27.58
N VAL A 65 2.92 -17.56 26.85
CA VAL A 65 2.92 -16.86 25.55
C VAL A 65 3.02 -15.38 25.86
N VAL A 66 3.99 -14.67 25.26
CA VAL A 66 4.22 -13.25 25.53
C VAL A 66 4.11 -12.48 24.22
N VAL A 67 3.27 -11.44 24.20
CA VAL A 67 3.20 -10.46 23.12
C VAL A 67 3.66 -9.13 23.68
N ILE A 68 4.60 -8.51 22.99
CA ILE A 68 5.20 -7.24 23.38
C ILE A 68 4.94 -6.25 22.26
N THR A 69 4.35 -5.10 22.57
CA THR A 69 4.24 -4.00 21.60
C THR A 69 5.41 -3.05 21.80
N SER A 70 5.90 -2.47 20.70
CA SER A 70 6.91 -1.44 20.74
C SER A 70 6.87 -0.63 19.45
N ARG A 71 7.21 0.65 19.53
CA ARG A 71 7.68 1.36 18.34
C ARG A 71 9.01 0.78 17.85
N VAL A 72 9.35 0.97 16.57
CA VAL A 72 10.64 0.56 16.00
C VAL A 72 11.82 1.13 16.81
N SER A 73 11.65 2.33 17.37
CA SER A 73 12.58 3.01 18.30
C SER A 73 13.01 2.17 19.51
N GLY A 74 12.13 1.30 20.00
CA GLY A 74 12.37 0.45 21.15
C GLY A 74 13.38 -0.66 20.84
N GLN A 75 13.76 -0.80 19.56
CA GLN A 75 14.59 -1.90 19.05
C GLN A 75 14.02 -3.25 19.51
N PRO A 76 12.75 -3.56 19.20
CA PRO A 76 12.11 -4.79 19.68
C PRO A 76 12.91 -6.05 19.30
N ARG A 77 13.68 -6.03 18.20
CA ARG A 77 14.58 -7.12 17.80
C ARG A 77 15.62 -7.49 18.85
N GLN A 78 16.00 -6.57 19.72
CA GLN A 78 16.95 -6.84 20.80
C GLN A 78 16.32 -7.53 22.02
N LEU A 79 14.98 -7.59 22.11
CA LEU A 79 14.28 -8.20 23.24
C LEU A 79 14.45 -9.71 23.31
N ILE A 80 14.62 -10.36 22.16
CA ILE A 80 14.57 -11.82 22.02
C ILE A 80 15.99 -12.34 21.81
N PRO A 81 16.61 -12.98 22.81
CA PRO A 81 17.85 -13.70 22.60
C PRO A 81 17.58 -14.92 21.71
N ASN A 82 18.49 -15.21 20.78
CA ASN A 82 18.56 -16.47 20.02
C ASN A 82 17.37 -16.75 19.08
N ASP A 83 16.77 -15.73 18.46
CA ASP A 83 15.70 -15.88 17.44
C ASP A 83 14.49 -16.72 17.87
N THR A 84 14.16 -16.73 19.17
CA THR A 84 13.10 -17.57 19.75
C THR A 84 11.67 -17.01 19.61
N GLY A 85 11.45 -15.97 18.80
CA GLY A 85 10.12 -15.38 18.63
C GLY A 85 9.94 -14.60 17.34
N ASP A 86 8.67 -14.40 16.99
CA ASP A 86 8.26 -13.76 15.74
C ASP A 86 8.18 -12.24 15.87
N PHE A 87 8.46 -11.55 14.77
CA PHE A 87 8.30 -10.11 14.64
C PHE A 87 7.20 -9.78 13.66
N TYR A 88 6.25 -8.97 14.12
CA TYR A 88 5.16 -8.46 13.31
C TYR A 88 5.25 -6.95 13.26
N GLU A 89 5.24 -6.41 12.05
CA GLU A 89 5.10 -4.97 11.82
C GLU A 89 3.64 -4.66 11.52
N ILE A 90 3.07 -3.70 12.25
CA ILE A 90 1.69 -3.25 11.99
C ILE A 90 1.74 -2.33 10.77
N ALA A 91 1.28 -2.86 9.63
CA ALA A 91 1.14 -2.08 8.41
C ALA A 91 0.14 -0.94 8.56
N GLY A 92 0.27 0.07 7.69
CA GLY A 92 -0.72 1.12 7.55
C GLY A 92 -2.10 0.58 7.13
N LEU A 93 -3.14 1.38 7.36
CA LEU A 93 -4.51 1.04 6.98
C LEU A 93 -4.65 0.96 5.45
N SER A 94 -5.31 -0.10 4.97
CA SER A 94 -5.75 -0.19 3.56
C SER A 94 -6.90 0.77 3.26
N ASP A 95 -7.15 1.08 2.00
CA ASP A 95 -8.26 1.97 1.58
C ASP A 95 -9.62 1.48 2.09
N GLU A 96 -9.86 0.17 2.04
CA GLU A 96 -11.07 -0.43 2.59
C GLU A 96 -11.16 -0.23 4.11
N THR A 97 -10.03 -0.40 4.82
CA THR A 97 -9.99 -0.22 6.27
C THR A 97 -10.16 1.24 6.66
N ILE A 98 -9.59 2.17 5.89
CA ILE A 98 -9.81 3.62 6.04
C ILE A 98 -11.31 3.93 5.91
N ARG A 99 -11.97 3.48 4.83
CA ARG A 99 -13.41 3.69 4.63
C ARG A 99 -14.24 3.12 5.79
N ARG A 100 -13.92 1.90 6.22
CA ARG A 100 -14.59 1.24 7.35
C ARG A 100 -14.37 1.99 8.67
N PHE A 101 -13.17 2.53 8.90
CA PHE A 101 -12.84 3.31 10.09
C PHE A 101 -13.60 4.64 10.08
N VAL A 102 -13.58 5.38 8.96
CA VAL A 102 -14.35 6.62 8.77
C VAL A 102 -15.83 6.40 9.07
N ARG A 103 -16.45 5.37 8.46
CA ARG A 103 -17.85 5.00 8.69
C ARG A 103 -18.14 4.76 10.17
N LYS A 104 -17.34 3.91 10.83
CA LYS A 104 -17.54 3.57 12.24
C LYS A 104 -17.42 4.81 13.13
N GLN A 105 -16.42 5.64 12.91
CA GLN A 105 -16.18 6.82 13.72
C GLN A 105 -17.30 7.86 13.57
N LEU A 106 -17.72 8.14 12.33
CA LEU A 106 -18.83 9.06 12.05
C LEU A 106 -20.16 8.53 12.58
N GLN A 107 -20.39 7.21 12.54
CA GLN A 107 -21.57 6.60 13.13
C GLN A 107 -21.61 6.80 14.65
N LEU A 108 -20.49 6.63 15.35
CA LEU A 108 -20.39 6.88 16.79
C LEU A 108 -20.64 8.36 17.15
N SER A 109 -20.25 9.28 16.26
CA SER A 109 -20.47 10.73 16.43
C SER A 109 -21.80 11.24 15.88
N GLY A 110 -22.66 10.37 15.33
CA GLY A 110 -23.96 10.78 14.75
C GLY A 110 -23.87 11.55 13.43
N LYS A 111 -22.72 11.50 12.73
CA LYS A 111 -22.41 12.27 11.50
C LYS A 111 -22.33 11.40 10.25
N LYS A 112 -23.13 10.34 10.16
CA LYS A 112 -23.06 9.34 9.08
C LYS A 112 -23.15 9.94 7.67
N THR A 113 -23.87 11.05 7.51
CA THR A 113 -24.05 11.75 6.22
C THR A 113 -22.75 12.31 5.63
N GLU A 114 -21.71 12.49 6.44
CA GLU A 114 -20.42 13.06 6.02
C GLU A 114 -19.46 12.00 5.44
N GLU A 115 -19.77 10.70 5.57
CA GLU A 115 -18.88 9.59 5.19
C GLU A 115 -18.37 9.72 3.75
N ASN A 116 -19.29 9.87 2.79
CA ASN A 116 -18.95 9.90 1.37
C ASN A 116 -18.06 11.11 1.04
N GLY A 117 -18.33 12.27 1.63
CA GLY A 117 -17.53 13.48 1.41
C GLY A 117 -16.10 13.34 1.93
N ILE A 118 -15.94 12.78 3.14
CA ILE A 118 -14.62 12.54 3.73
C ILE A 118 -13.84 11.50 2.92
N VAL A 119 -14.47 10.37 2.57
CA VAL A 119 -13.82 9.31 1.79
C VAL A 119 -13.41 9.80 0.39
N ALA A 120 -14.28 10.56 -0.28
CA ALA A 120 -13.96 11.14 -1.58
C ALA A 120 -12.76 12.08 -1.48
N ARG A 121 -12.73 12.94 -0.46
CA ARG A 121 -11.61 13.87 -0.24
C ARG A 121 -10.29 13.15 0.04
N LEU A 122 -10.30 12.15 0.92
CA LEU A 122 -9.10 11.34 1.18
C LEU A 122 -8.61 10.63 -0.09
N SER A 123 -9.52 10.16 -0.95
CA SER A 123 -9.15 9.48 -2.20
C SER A 123 -8.59 10.45 -3.25
N ALA A 124 -9.06 11.70 -3.27
CA ALA A 124 -8.65 12.73 -4.22
C ALA A 124 -7.30 13.38 -3.87
N GLU A 125 -6.88 13.35 -2.60
CA GLU A 125 -5.66 14.00 -2.11
C GLU A 125 -4.64 12.94 -1.62
N PRO A 126 -3.63 12.56 -2.44
CA PRO A 126 -2.66 11.50 -2.11
C PRO A 126 -1.96 11.68 -0.75
N ASP A 127 -1.62 12.91 -0.39
CA ASP A 127 -0.94 13.20 0.88
C ASP A 127 -1.88 13.00 2.08
N LEU A 128 -3.18 13.31 1.93
CA LEU A 128 -4.18 13.01 2.98
C LEU A 128 -4.45 11.51 3.07
N ARG A 129 -4.44 10.81 1.94
CA ARG A 129 -4.52 9.34 1.89
C ARG A 129 -3.33 8.70 2.61
N GLU A 130 -2.11 9.18 2.38
CA GLU A 130 -0.92 8.69 3.05
C GLU A 130 -1.00 8.92 4.57
N MET A 131 -1.41 10.12 5.01
CA MET A 131 -1.67 10.38 6.42
C MET A 131 -2.74 9.44 6.99
N ALA A 132 -3.83 9.21 6.25
CA ALA A 132 -4.94 8.36 6.66
C ALA A 132 -4.54 6.88 6.84
N ALA A 133 -3.42 6.44 6.27
CA ALA A 133 -2.87 5.12 6.54
C ALA A 133 -2.43 4.96 8.01
N ASN A 134 -2.15 6.06 8.72
CA ASN A 134 -1.92 6.04 10.16
C ASN A 134 -3.26 6.24 10.91
N PRO A 135 -3.71 5.27 11.74
CA PRO A 135 -5.00 5.35 12.43
C PRO A 135 -5.17 6.59 13.33
N PHE A 136 -4.09 7.07 13.94
CA PHE A 136 -4.12 8.26 14.78
C PHE A 136 -4.37 9.51 13.93
N LEU A 137 -3.61 9.67 12.84
CA LEU A 137 -3.79 10.79 11.91
C LEU A 137 -5.17 10.72 11.24
N LEU A 138 -5.66 9.53 10.87
CA LEU A 138 -7.02 9.36 10.35
C LEU A 138 -8.08 9.83 11.34
N GLY A 139 -7.92 9.52 12.64
CA GLY A 139 -8.82 10.02 13.68
C GLY A 139 -8.86 11.55 13.73
N LEU A 140 -7.70 12.20 13.65
CA LEU A 140 -7.61 13.67 13.56
C LEU A 140 -8.25 14.18 12.26
N LEU A 141 -7.94 13.58 11.11
CA LEU A 141 -8.50 13.95 9.81
C LEU A 141 -10.03 13.88 9.82
N ILE A 142 -10.62 12.81 10.35
CA ILE A 142 -12.07 12.68 10.49
C ILE A 142 -12.62 13.80 11.39
N GLY A 143 -11.97 14.08 12.52
CA GLY A 143 -12.37 15.17 13.41
C GLY A 143 -12.38 16.52 12.69
N VAL A 144 -11.32 16.82 11.95
CA VAL A 144 -11.18 18.08 11.19
C VAL A 144 -12.22 18.14 10.07
N LEU A 145 -12.28 17.12 9.22
CA LEU A 145 -13.15 17.11 8.04
C LEU A 145 -14.64 17.00 8.39
N SER A 146 -14.98 16.51 9.58
CA SER A 146 -16.36 16.49 10.10
C SER A 146 -16.77 17.78 10.82
N SER A 147 -15.89 18.78 10.95
CA SER A 147 -16.20 20.01 11.66
C SER A 147 -17.11 20.92 10.82
N PRO A 148 -18.28 21.35 11.32
CA PRO A 148 -19.20 22.24 10.60
C PRO A 148 -18.59 23.61 10.28
N GLN A 149 -17.62 24.04 11.09
CA GLN A 149 -16.90 25.31 10.88
C GLN A 149 -16.05 25.25 9.61
N LEU A 150 -15.68 24.05 9.17
CA LEU A 150 -14.81 23.79 8.04
C LEU A 150 -15.57 23.45 6.76
N THR A 151 -16.88 23.19 6.83
CA THR A 151 -17.76 23.13 5.65
C THR A 151 -18.23 24.51 5.19
N GLN A 152 -18.13 25.55 6.02
CA GLN A 152 -18.56 26.93 5.69
C GLN A 152 -17.42 27.83 5.17
N ARG A 153 -16.16 27.51 5.46
CA ARG A 153 -14.97 28.23 4.93
C ARG A 153 -14.24 27.35 3.91
N ARG A 154 -13.66 27.96 2.87
CA ARG A 154 -12.75 27.26 1.94
C ARG A 154 -11.60 26.72 2.77
N PHE A 155 -11.46 25.40 2.81
CA PHE A 155 -10.53 24.73 3.70
C PHE A 155 -9.30 24.26 2.93
N THR A 156 -8.23 25.05 2.98
CA THR A 156 -6.95 24.70 2.35
C THR A 156 -6.27 23.59 3.14
N ARG A 157 -5.31 22.92 2.49
CA ARG A 157 -4.43 21.96 3.16
C ARG A 157 -3.69 22.60 4.34
N ALA A 158 -3.30 23.88 4.26
CA ALA A 158 -2.64 24.56 5.37
C ALA A 158 -3.57 24.68 6.60
N ASN A 159 -4.85 25.00 6.40
CA ASN A 159 -5.82 25.06 7.49
C ASN A 159 -6.03 23.69 8.15
N LEU A 160 -5.99 22.61 7.36
CA LEU A 160 -6.03 21.24 7.87
C LEU A 160 -4.87 20.97 8.84
N TYR A 161 -3.66 21.28 8.43
CA TYR A 161 -2.47 21.00 9.22
C TYR A 161 -2.38 21.90 10.44
N GLN A 162 -2.80 23.16 10.33
CA GLN A 162 -2.91 24.06 11.49
C GLN A 162 -3.78 23.43 12.58
N GLN A 163 -4.94 22.89 12.20
CA GLN A 163 -5.85 22.24 13.15
C GLN A 163 -5.28 20.93 13.71
N VAL A 164 -4.68 20.10 12.86
CA VAL A 164 -4.01 18.85 13.28
C VAL A 164 -2.90 19.14 14.29
N ILE A 165 -2.08 20.15 14.05
CA ILE A 165 -0.96 20.52 14.93
C ILE A 165 -1.46 21.11 16.25
N SER A 166 -2.53 21.92 16.23
CA SER A 166 -3.18 22.41 17.45
C SER A 166 -3.62 21.23 18.33
N TRP A 167 -4.35 20.26 17.75
CA TRP A 167 -4.82 19.09 18.50
C TRP A 167 -3.70 18.18 18.98
N MET A 168 -2.66 17.97 18.16
CA MET A 168 -1.48 17.23 18.60
C MET A 168 -0.80 17.93 19.79
N THR A 169 -0.77 19.26 19.81
CA THR A 169 -0.20 20.05 20.90
C THR A 169 -1.04 19.96 22.16
N GLU A 170 -2.37 20.07 22.04
CA GLU A 170 -3.32 19.94 23.16
C GLU A 170 -3.32 18.53 23.79
N SER A 171 -2.99 17.49 23.00
CA SER A 171 -3.00 16.10 23.46
C SER A 171 -1.83 15.71 24.35
N VAL A 172 -0.77 16.53 24.45
CA VAL A 172 0.48 16.19 25.15
C VAL A 172 0.71 17.15 26.32
N VAL A 173 0.68 16.61 27.54
CA VAL A 173 0.97 17.38 28.76
C VAL A 173 2.40 17.94 28.69
N GLY A 174 2.53 19.26 28.84
CA GLY A 174 3.82 19.96 28.84
C GLY A 174 4.32 20.40 27.45
N LEU A 175 3.62 20.08 26.36
CA LEU A 175 3.91 20.72 25.07
C LEU A 175 3.34 22.15 25.05
N THR A 176 4.10 23.11 24.50
CA THR A 176 3.79 24.54 24.56
C THR A 176 3.93 25.14 23.16
N GLY A 177 3.43 26.37 22.97
CA GLY A 177 3.63 27.10 21.72
C GLY A 177 5.12 27.33 21.37
N GLU A 178 6.00 27.47 22.37
CA GLU A 178 7.44 27.58 22.13
C GLU A 178 8.05 26.28 21.59
N HIS A 179 7.54 25.13 22.04
CA HIS A 179 7.95 23.84 21.52
C HIS A 179 7.59 23.70 20.03
N VAL A 180 6.39 24.14 19.65
CA VAL A 180 5.97 24.17 18.24
C VAL A 180 6.86 25.13 17.44
N ARG A 181 7.14 26.33 17.96
CA ARG A 181 8.08 27.27 17.32
C ARG A 181 9.48 26.70 17.16
N ALA A 182 9.95 25.87 18.09
CA ALA A 182 11.24 25.19 17.94
C ALA A 182 11.21 24.16 16.81
N LEU A 183 10.11 23.41 16.65
CA LEU A 183 9.90 22.49 15.54
C LEU A 183 9.79 23.21 14.19
N GLU A 184 9.14 24.38 14.14
CA GLU A 184 9.08 25.26 12.96
C GLU A 184 10.48 25.67 12.49
N ARG A 185 11.32 26.17 13.41
CA ARG A 185 12.71 26.55 13.12
C ARG A 185 13.54 25.35 12.64
N LEU A 186 13.43 24.21 13.33
CA LEU A 186 14.14 22.99 12.95
C LEU A 186 13.71 22.51 11.55
N SER A 187 12.42 22.49 11.27
CA SER A 187 11.88 22.08 9.97
C SER A 187 12.40 22.98 8.87
N PHE A 188 12.32 24.30 9.07
CA PHE A 188 12.85 25.29 8.12
C PHE A 188 14.35 25.12 7.88
N GLN A 189 15.15 24.87 8.93
CA GLN A 189 16.57 24.58 8.78
C GLN A 189 16.82 23.35 7.90
N MET A 190 16.09 22.26 8.14
CA MET A 190 16.25 20.98 7.45
C MET A 190 15.76 21.00 6.00
N LEU A 191 14.70 21.75 5.70
CA LEU A 191 14.10 21.78 4.37
C LEU A 191 14.63 22.92 3.50
N CYS A 192 14.80 24.12 4.07
CA CYS A 192 15.10 25.32 3.31
C CYS A 192 16.59 25.71 3.36
N ASN A 193 17.20 25.72 4.55
CA ASN A 193 18.57 26.26 4.70
C ASN A 193 19.66 25.31 4.23
N GLU A 194 19.47 24.00 4.37
CA GLU A 194 20.48 22.99 3.98
C GLU A 194 20.48 22.70 2.47
N ASP A 195 21.63 22.27 1.94
CA ASP A 195 21.84 21.92 0.52
C ASP A 195 20.87 20.85 0.01
N ALA A 196 20.63 19.83 0.82
CA ALA A 196 19.64 18.79 0.56
C ALA A 196 18.56 18.83 1.64
N ALA A 197 17.29 18.80 1.20
CA ALA A 197 16.17 18.65 2.12
C ALA A 197 16.24 17.27 2.80
N ARG A 198 16.06 17.25 4.12
CA ARG A 198 16.04 16.00 4.90
C ARG A 198 14.89 15.97 5.91
N TYR A 199 14.51 14.76 6.31
CA TYR A 199 13.40 14.49 7.22
C TYR A 199 13.82 13.70 8.47
N VAL A 200 15.13 13.54 8.67
CA VAL A 200 15.72 12.87 9.84
C VAL A 200 16.69 13.85 10.51
N PHE A 201 16.61 13.92 11.84
CA PHE A 201 17.42 14.82 12.66
C PHE A 201 17.92 14.11 13.92
N ARG A 202 18.96 14.65 14.53
CA ARG A 202 19.47 14.20 15.84
C ARG A 202 18.88 15.03 16.95
N ARG A 203 18.78 14.45 18.15
CA ARG A 203 18.35 15.17 19.36
C ARG A 203 19.11 16.48 19.57
N THR A 204 20.42 16.47 19.36
CA THR A 204 21.27 17.67 19.54
C THR A 204 20.89 18.81 18.61
N GLU A 205 20.27 18.51 17.46
CA GLU A 205 19.78 19.52 16.52
C GLU A 205 18.49 20.14 17.03
N LEU A 206 17.57 19.34 17.57
CA LEU A 206 16.37 19.83 18.24
C LEU A 206 16.72 20.68 19.47
N GLU A 207 17.69 20.24 20.27
CA GLU A 207 18.14 20.96 21.46
C GLU A 207 18.73 22.34 21.14
N ARG A 208 19.29 22.55 19.93
CA ARG A 208 19.73 23.89 19.49
C ARG A 208 18.57 24.88 19.35
N PHE A 209 17.38 24.40 19.00
CA PHE A 209 16.21 25.26 18.77
C PHE A 209 15.26 25.34 19.96
N ALA A 210 15.15 24.27 20.76
CA ALA A 210 14.28 24.19 21.94
C ALA A 210 15.02 24.53 23.24
N GLY A 211 16.32 24.22 23.33
CA GLY A 211 17.06 24.14 24.59
C GLY A 211 17.08 22.72 25.16
N SER A 212 18.15 22.33 25.85
CA SER A 212 18.37 20.94 26.28
C SER A 212 17.29 20.38 27.22
N ASN A 213 16.72 21.21 28.10
CA ASN A 213 15.65 20.79 29.02
C ASN A 213 14.25 20.79 28.38
N GLU A 214 14.04 21.59 27.33
CA GLU A 214 12.75 21.78 26.65
C GLU A 214 12.57 20.86 25.44
N ALA A 215 13.61 20.12 25.03
CA ALA A 215 13.47 19.13 23.95
C ALA A 215 12.64 17.92 24.38
N LYS A 216 12.59 17.59 25.69
CA LYS A 216 11.98 16.36 26.19
C LYS A 216 10.47 16.26 25.87
N PRO A 217 9.62 17.27 26.11
CA PRO A 217 8.21 17.23 25.71
C PRO A 217 8.01 16.95 24.21
N ILE A 218 8.85 17.53 23.35
CA ILE A 218 8.80 17.30 21.90
C ILE A 218 9.15 15.84 21.57
N LEU A 219 10.24 15.31 22.13
CA LEU A 219 10.68 13.93 21.90
C LEU A 219 9.70 12.89 22.44
N GLN A 220 8.88 13.25 23.44
CA GLN A 220 7.81 12.43 24.00
C GLN A 220 6.47 12.60 23.28
N SER A 221 6.35 13.60 22.40
CA SER A 221 5.13 13.89 21.66
C SER A 221 4.89 12.91 20.51
N ARG A 222 3.77 13.09 19.79
CA ARG A 222 3.46 12.36 18.56
C ARG A 222 3.99 13.06 17.30
N PHE A 223 4.72 14.18 17.40
CA PHE A 223 5.30 14.86 16.23
C PHE A 223 6.42 14.06 15.58
N VAL A 224 7.17 13.30 16.39
CA VAL A 224 8.42 12.68 15.99
C VAL A 224 8.48 11.24 16.49
N ASN A 225 9.19 10.40 15.75
CA ASN A 225 9.50 9.02 16.10
C ASN A 225 11.00 8.87 16.19
N ARG A 226 11.47 8.10 17.16
CA ARG A 226 12.89 7.73 17.21
C ARG A 226 13.11 6.59 16.23
N LEU A 227 14.01 6.76 15.27
CA LEU A 227 14.33 5.70 14.29
C LEU A 227 15.38 4.76 14.86
N ASP A 228 16.44 5.34 15.44
CA ASP A 228 17.58 4.59 15.94
C ASP A 228 18.05 5.17 17.27
N PRO A 229 17.95 4.43 18.39
CA PRO A 229 18.43 4.90 19.68
C PRO A 229 19.97 4.90 19.82
N VAL A 230 20.71 4.16 18.98
CA VAL A 230 22.18 4.11 18.99
C VAL A 230 22.74 5.38 18.36
N TYR A 231 22.23 5.77 17.19
CA TYR A 231 22.65 6.99 16.49
C TYR A 231 21.88 8.24 16.91
N ASP A 232 20.89 8.06 17.79
CA ASP A 232 19.98 9.09 18.26
C ASP A 232 19.29 9.85 17.10
N ASN A 233 18.88 9.07 16.10
CA ASN A 233 18.17 9.57 14.92
C ASN A 233 16.66 9.59 15.19
N TRP A 234 16.04 10.69 14.80
CA TRP A 234 14.62 10.96 14.93
C TRP A 234 14.04 11.33 13.56
N SER A 235 12.85 10.86 13.27
CA SER A 235 12.08 11.23 12.09
C SER A 235 10.77 11.89 12.49
N TRP A 236 10.15 12.57 11.55
CA TRP A 236 8.79 13.06 11.69
C TRP A 236 7.79 11.90 11.69
N LEU A 237 6.62 12.10 12.28
CA LEU A 237 5.51 11.13 12.18
C LEU A 237 5.01 11.01 10.73
N HIS A 238 5.04 12.10 9.97
CA HIS A 238 4.68 12.16 8.56
C HIS A 238 5.53 13.23 7.85
N ALA A 239 5.86 13.01 6.57
CA ALA A 239 6.76 13.89 5.80
C ALA A 239 6.23 15.32 5.64
N THR A 240 4.92 15.48 5.60
CA THR A 240 4.26 16.78 5.39
C THR A 240 4.16 17.66 6.65
N LEU A 241 4.41 17.11 7.84
CA LEU A 241 4.47 17.91 9.08
C LEU A 241 5.59 18.96 9.03
N PRO A 242 6.87 18.61 8.76
CA PRO A 242 7.92 19.61 8.64
C PRO A 242 7.67 20.57 7.48
N GLU A 243 7.03 20.15 6.39
CA GLU A 243 6.71 21.05 5.27
C GLU A 243 5.77 22.18 5.69
N TYR A 244 4.70 21.84 6.42
CA TYR A 244 3.81 22.85 7.01
C TYR A 244 4.53 23.70 8.05
N LEU A 245 5.31 23.08 8.96
CA LEU A 245 6.00 23.81 10.04
C LEU A 245 7.05 24.78 9.47
N SER A 246 7.72 24.42 8.38
CA SER A 246 8.59 25.33 7.62
C SER A 246 7.81 26.49 7.01
N ALA A 247 6.63 26.24 6.45
CA ALA A 247 5.78 27.29 5.90
C ALA A 247 5.30 28.25 7.00
N ASN A 248 4.92 27.73 8.17
CA ASN A 248 4.53 28.56 9.30
C ASN A 248 5.72 29.38 9.84
N HIS A 249 6.93 28.82 9.82
CA HIS A 249 8.13 29.58 10.18
C HIS A 249 8.37 30.75 9.21
N LEU A 250 8.16 30.54 7.91
CA LEU A 250 8.33 31.59 6.90
C LEU A 250 7.44 32.82 7.15
N GLU A 251 6.24 32.65 7.70
CA GLU A 251 5.37 33.78 8.11
C GLU A 251 5.97 34.64 9.24
N THR A 252 6.91 34.10 10.03
CA THR A 252 7.51 34.81 11.18
C THR A 252 8.77 35.62 10.83
N LEU A 253 9.37 35.36 9.68
CA LEU A 253 10.60 36.00 9.23
C LEU A 253 10.29 37.38 8.59
N ARG A 254 11.30 38.25 8.41
CA ARG A 254 11.12 39.66 7.95
C ARG A 254 11.51 39.85 6.48
N ASP A 255 10.82 40.76 5.78
CA ASP A 255 10.79 40.95 4.31
C ASP A 255 12.14 40.87 3.54
N LEU A 256 13.27 41.26 4.16
CA LEU A 256 14.57 41.37 3.47
C LEU A 256 15.33 40.05 3.33
N ASP A 257 14.98 39.00 4.09
CA ASP A 257 15.78 37.76 4.17
C ASP A 257 15.32 36.66 3.19
N PHE A 258 14.30 36.91 2.35
CA PHE A 258 13.49 35.82 1.76
C PHE A 258 13.68 35.48 0.29
N SER A 259 14.04 36.46 -0.54
CA SER A 259 13.93 36.29 -2.01
C SER A 259 14.73 35.09 -2.54
N PHE A 260 15.87 34.81 -1.91
CA PHE A 260 16.70 33.66 -2.22
C PHE A 260 16.04 32.34 -1.84
N GLU A 261 15.60 32.19 -0.58
CA GLU A 261 15.02 30.92 -0.11
C GLU A 261 13.70 30.57 -0.79
N TRP A 262 12.88 31.57 -1.11
CA TRP A 262 11.65 31.35 -1.86
C TRP A 262 11.92 30.93 -3.29
N THR A 263 12.89 31.56 -3.94
CA THR A 263 13.30 31.20 -5.30
C THR A 263 13.87 29.77 -5.30
N ARG A 264 14.71 29.44 -4.31
CA ARG A 264 15.24 28.09 -4.10
C ARG A 264 14.13 27.07 -3.87
N ALA A 265 13.16 27.38 -3.01
CA ALA A 265 12.03 26.52 -2.74
C ALA A 265 11.15 26.32 -3.99
N PHE A 266 10.89 27.41 -4.72
CA PHE A 266 10.10 27.40 -5.94
C PHE A 266 10.73 26.54 -7.03
N TYR A 267 12.06 26.58 -7.19
CA TYR A 267 12.74 25.79 -8.21
C TYR A 267 13.02 24.33 -7.78
N SER A 268 13.03 24.04 -6.48
CA SER A 268 13.31 22.70 -5.94
C SER A 268 12.07 21.80 -5.91
N PRO A 269 12.07 20.63 -6.57
CA PRO A 269 10.95 19.68 -6.53
C PRO A 269 10.57 19.25 -5.10
N THR A 270 11.55 19.13 -4.20
CA THR A 270 11.36 18.66 -2.82
C THR A 270 11.00 19.76 -1.82
N ARG A 271 11.16 21.04 -2.17
CA ARG A 271 10.87 22.17 -1.27
C ARG A 271 9.63 22.94 -1.68
N PHE A 272 9.14 22.70 -2.89
CA PHE A 272 7.98 23.39 -3.43
C PHE A 272 6.73 23.22 -2.56
N CYS A 273 6.57 22.07 -1.90
CA CYS A 273 5.49 21.79 -0.94
C CYS A 273 5.41 22.82 0.21
N VAL A 274 6.55 23.37 0.64
CA VAL A 274 6.58 24.44 1.67
C VAL A 274 5.85 25.69 1.16
N LEU A 275 6.02 26.05 -0.11
CA LEU A 275 5.32 27.19 -0.71
C LEU A 275 3.84 26.90 -0.94
N GLU A 276 3.46 25.65 -1.21
CA GLU A 276 2.04 25.26 -1.30
C GLU A 276 1.33 25.42 0.04
N PHE A 277 1.98 25.03 1.14
CA PHE A 277 1.47 25.31 2.47
C PHE A 277 1.41 26.81 2.77
N LEU A 278 2.47 27.56 2.46
CA LEU A 278 2.50 29.00 2.65
C LEU A 278 1.40 29.72 1.86
N ALA A 279 1.07 29.23 0.67
CA ALA A 279 0.01 29.80 -0.16
C ALA A 279 -1.39 29.68 0.48
N GLY A 280 -1.61 28.66 1.32
CA GLY A 280 -2.84 28.46 2.08
C GLY A 280 -2.84 29.09 3.48
N LEU A 281 -1.72 29.64 3.93
CA LEU A 281 -1.65 30.42 5.17
C LEU A 281 -2.15 31.85 4.95
N GLU A 282 -2.61 32.49 6.02
CA GLU A 282 -2.97 33.92 6.02
C GLU A 282 -1.80 34.73 6.58
N GLY A 283 -1.57 35.95 6.07
CA GLY A 283 -0.54 36.84 6.63
C GLY A 283 0.20 37.69 5.60
N ASN A 284 1.31 38.28 6.06
CA ASN A 284 2.16 39.12 5.23
C ASN A 284 2.98 38.28 4.24
N ALA A 285 3.45 37.09 4.64
CA ALA A 285 4.23 36.27 3.72
C ALA A 285 3.37 35.72 2.57
N LEU A 286 2.07 35.47 2.77
CA LEU A 286 1.14 35.25 1.66
C LEU A 286 1.13 36.43 0.66
N HIS A 287 1.01 37.67 1.13
CA HIS A 287 0.96 38.84 0.26
C HIS A 287 2.25 38.98 -0.56
N MET A 288 3.39 38.80 0.10
CA MET A 288 4.68 38.78 -0.54
C MET A 288 4.80 37.62 -1.54
N LEU A 289 4.29 36.42 -1.23
CA LEU A 289 4.34 35.26 -2.12
C LEU A 289 3.56 35.54 -3.41
N LYS A 290 2.39 36.17 -3.32
CA LYS A 290 1.63 36.60 -4.50
C LYS A 290 2.41 37.60 -5.36
N LYS A 291 3.09 38.56 -4.73
CA LYS A 291 3.99 39.51 -5.43
C LYS A 291 5.14 38.79 -6.13
N GLN A 292 5.75 37.80 -5.48
CA GLN A 292 6.83 37.00 -6.05
C GLN A 292 6.34 36.12 -7.21
N CYS A 293 5.12 35.56 -7.11
CA CYS A 293 4.48 34.80 -8.19
C CYS A 293 4.31 35.63 -9.46
N ALA A 294 3.91 36.90 -9.33
CA ALA A 294 3.86 37.82 -10.47
C ALA A 294 5.24 38.03 -11.10
N GLY A 295 6.30 38.07 -10.29
CA GLY A 295 7.69 38.12 -10.79
C GLY A 295 8.10 36.86 -11.56
N TRP A 296 7.82 35.67 -11.03
CA TRP A 296 8.11 34.40 -11.71
C TRP A 296 7.32 34.24 -13.02
N LEU A 297 6.09 34.75 -13.07
CA LEU A 297 5.27 34.74 -14.28
C LEU A 297 5.88 35.53 -15.45
N GLN A 298 6.70 36.55 -15.17
CA GLN A 298 7.43 37.31 -16.19
C GLN A 298 8.63 36.56 -16.77
N SER A 299 8.99 35.39 -16.22
CA SER A 299 10.12 34.58 -16.67
C SER A 299 9.72 33.11 -16.83
N PRO A 300 8.76 32.78 -17.70
CA PRO A 300 8.32 31.42 -17.90
C PRO A 300 9.40 30.58 -18.56
N ASP A 301 9.60 29.36 -18.10
CA ASP A 301 10.53 28.42 -18.73
C ASP A 301 9.94 27.83 -20.03
N ARG A 302 10.81 27.22 -20.83
CA ARG A 302 10.42 26.61 -22.12
C ARG A 302 9.44 25.45 -21.95
N PHE A 303 9.50 24.72 -20.84
CA PHE A 303 8.74 23.50 -20.60
C PHE A 303 7.44 23.75 -19.82
N GLY A 304 7.21 24.98 -19.34
CA GLY A 304 6.00 25.35 -18.62
C GLY A 304 5.99 24.92 -17.15
N ILE A 305 7.14 24.50 -16.59
CA ILE A 305 7.28 24.10 -15.18
C ILE A 305 6.94 25.27 -14.23
N VAL A 306 7.37 26.49 -14.58
CA VAL A 306 7.05 27.72 -13.84
C VAL A 306 5.53 27.93 -13.83
N LEU A 307 4.88 27.82 -14.99
CA LEU A 307 3.43 27.97 -15.11
C LEU A 307 2.69 26.90 -14.28
N GLN A 308 3.15 25.64 -14.34
CA GLN A 308 2.62 24.55 -13.51
C GLN A 308 2.66 24.88 -12.03
N ARG A 309 3.81 25.35 -11.55
CA ARG A 309 4.03 25.64 -10.15
C ARG A 309 3.18 26.81 -9.70
N LEU A 310 3.04 27.83 -10.54
CA LEU A 310 2.12 28.94 -10.25
C LEU A 310 0.67 28.47 -10.15
N VAL A 311 0.22 27.58 -11.04
CA VAL A 311 -1.11 26.94 -10.94
C VAL A 311 -1.25 26.23 -9.60
N ARG A 312 -0.28 25.39 -9.23
CA ARG A 312 -0.30 24.66 -7.95
C ARG A 312 -0.38 25.58 -6.74
N LEU A 313 0.37 26.69 -6.72
CA LEU A 313 0.29 27.67 -5.62
C LEU A 313 -1.10 28.34 -5.56
N ILE A 314 -1.68 28.70 -6.70
CA ILE A 314 -3.04 29.26 -6.77
C ILE A 314 -4.07 28.26 -6.23
N LEU A 315 -3.94 26.97 -6.59
CA LEU A 315 -4.84 25.91 -6.13
C LEU A 315 -4.67 25.66 -4.62
N ALA A 316 -3.43 25.53 -4.16
CA ALA A 316 -3.12 25.28 -2.74
C ALA A 316 -3.61 26.40 -1.84
N GLY A 317 -3.51 27.64 -2.32
CA GLY A 317 -3.99 28.83 -1.62
C GLY A 317 -5.44 29.22 -1.91
N ASP A 318 -6.12 28.51 -2.81
CA ASP A 318 -7.49 28.82 -3.23
C ASP A 318 -7.68 30.28 -3.72
N TRP A 319 -6.69 30.80 -4.47
CA TRP A 319 -6.65 32.20 -4.90
C TRP A 319 -7.56 32.54 -6.09
N GLN A 320 -8.18 31.53 -6.71
CA GLN A 320 -8.98 31.67 -7.96
C GLN A 320 -10.05 32.75 -7.85
N GLN A 321 -10.80 32.77 -6.74
CA GLN A 321 -11.91 33.70 -6.56
C GLN A 321 -11.50 35.10 -6.12
N SER A 322 -10.22 35.32 -5.76
CA SER A 322 -9.73 36.66 -5.40
C SER A 322 -9.59 37.60 -6.61
N TYR A 323 -9.92 37.13 -7.83
CA TYR A 323 -9.82 37.86 -9.09
C TYR A 323 -8.50 38.62 -9.25
N HIS A 324 -7.39 37.96 -8.89
CA HIS A 324 -6.10 38.61 -8.94
C HIS A 324 -5.64 38.74 -10.40
N PRO A 325 -5.23 39.94 -10.87
CA PRO A 325 -4.81 40.15 -12.27
C PRO A 325 -3.77 39.15 -12.80
N PHE A 326 -2.84 38.66 -11.96
CA PHE A 326 -1.85 37.69 -12.41
C PHE A 326 -2.44 36.30 -12.71
N VAL A 327 -3.58 35.92 -12.11
CA VAL A 327 -4.23 34.64 -12.40
C VAL A 327 -4.75 34.64 -13.84
N GLN A 328 -5.36 35.75 -14.25
CA GLN A 328 -5.80 35.92 -15.64
C GLN A 328 -4.62 35.97 -16.61
N GLU A 329 -3.56 36.69 -16.26
CA GLU A 329 -2.31 36.69 -17.06
C GLU A 329 -1.71 35.28 -17.18
N LEU A 330 -1.73 34.47 -16.11
CA LEU A 330 -1.30 33.08 -16.13
C LEU A 330 -2.17 32.22 -17.04
N VAL A 331 -3.50 32.35 -16.96
CA VAL A 331 -4.45 31.67 -17.84
C VAL A 331 -4.20 32.06 -19.31
N ASP A 332 -3.94 33.34 -19.59
CA ASP A 332 -3.58 33.82 -20.93
C ASP A 332 -2.27 33.22 -21.44
N GLN A 333 -1.25 33.14 -20.58
CA GLN A 333 0.01 32.49 -20.95
C GLN A 333 -0.17 30.98 -21.19
N LEU A 334 -0.91 30.28 -20.33
CA LEU A 334 -1.24 28.85 -20.50
C LEU A 334 -2.00 28.62 -21.80
N TRP A 335 -3.00 29.46 -22.09
CA TRP A 335 -3.78 29.36 -23.32
C TRP A 335 -2.92 29.64 -24.57
N SER A 336 -2.02 30.63 -24.51
CA SER A 336 -1.04 30.85 -25.58
C SER A 336 -0.17 29.62 -25.82
N ARG A 337 0.17 28.86 -24.76
CA ARG A 337 0.89 27.58 -24.88
C ARG A 337 0.03 26.48 -25.47
N VAL A 338 -1.24 26.37 -25.10
CA VAL A 338 -2.20 25.44 -25.72
C VAL A 338 -2.23 25.64 -27.23
N LEU A 339 -2.42 26.89 -27.69
CA LEU A 339 -2.49 27.21 -29.12
C LEU A 339 -1.16 26.95 -29.86
N LYS A 340 -0.02 27.21 -29.22
CA LYS A 340 1.31 26.97 -29.82
C LYS A 340 1.72 25.50 -29.83
N ASN A 341 1.17 24.69 -28.93
CA ASN A 341 1.56 23.30 -28.71
C ASN A 341 0.47 22.30 -29.12
N GLU A 342 -0.47 22.71 -29.98
CA GLU A 342 -1.60 21.86 -30.39
C GLU A 342 -1.17 20.48 -30.91
N HIS A 343 0.05 20.36 -31.44
CA HIS A 343 0.61 19.11 -31.99
C HIS A 343 1.72 18.46 -31.14
N TYR A 344 1.93 18.92 -29.90
CA TYR A 344 3.00 18.42 -29.02
C TYR A 344 2.42 17.74 -27.77
N GLY A 345 3.19 16.81 -27.20
CA GLY A 345 2.77 16.02 -26.03
C GLY A 345 2.50 16.80 -24.73
N PHE A 346 2.74 18.12 -24.71
CA PHE A 346 2.45 18.98 -23.55
C PHE A 346 1.05 19.59 -23.56
N LEU A 347 0.25 19.35 -24.61
CA LEU A 347 -1.11 19.89 -24.70
C LEU A 347 -2.02 19.47 -23.53
N PRO A 348 -2.12 18.18 -23.14
CA PRO A 348 -2.97 17.77 -22.01
C PRO A 348 -2.58 18.49 -20.72
N PHE A 349 -1.27 18.62 -20.49
CA PHE A 349 -0.73 19.28 -19.31
C PHE A 349 -1.21 20.75 -19.15
N PHE A 350 -1.19 21.55 -20.21
CA PHE A 350 -1.66 22.94 -20.14
C PHE A 350 -3.18 23.03 -20.01
N VAL A 351 -3.91 22.14 -20.67
CA VAL A 351 -5.38 22.07 -20.58
C VAL A 351 -5.81 21.70 -19.16
N GLU A 352 -5.17 20.72 -18.53
CA GLU A 352 -5.40 20.36 -17.12
C GLU A 352 -5.17 21.54 -16.19
N CYS A 353 -4.10 22.32 -16.41
CA CYS A 353 -3.81 23.51 -15.62
C CYS A 353 -4.91 24.57 -15.70
N ILE A 354 -5.40 24.88 -16.91
CA ILE A 354 -6.49 25.86 -17.08
C ILE A 354 -7.78 25.28 -16.51
N ALA A 355 -8.10 24.01 -16.78
CA ALA A 355 -9.30 23.35 -16.27
C ALA A 355 -9.36 23.39 -14.73
N ALA A 356 -8.22 23.17 -14.08
CA ALA A 356 -8.09 23.24 -12.63
C ALA A 356 -8.25 24.68 -12.09
N LEU A 357 -7.76 25.69 -12.81
CA LEU A 357 -7.86 27.10 -12.42
C LEU A 357 -9.27 27.67 -12.61
N ASP A 358 -9.83 27.48 -13.80
CA ASP A 358 -11.12 28.01 -14.20
C ASP A 358 -11.66 27.16 -15.37
N THR A 359 -12.46 26.16 -15.03
CA THR A 359 -13.07 25.27 -16.01
C THR A 359 -13.94 26.07 -17.00
N ASP A 360 -14.72 27.05 -16.52
CA ASP A 360 -15.67 27.79 -17.36
C ASP A 360 -14.94 28.67 -18.39
N GLU A 361 -13.84 29.30 -17.99
CA GLU A 361 -12.97 30.05 -18.90
C GLU A 361 -12.33 29.15 -19.96
N LEU A 362 -11.89 27.93 -19.60
CA LEU A 362 -11.44 26.95 -20.58
C LEU A 362 -12.54 26.63 -21.60
N LEU A 363 -13.78 26.35 -21.14
CA LEU A 363 -14.89 26.04 -22.04
C LEU A 363 -15.19 27.22 -22.97
N SER A 364 -15.18 28.43 -22.43
CA SER A 364 -15.39 29.68 -23.17
C SER A 364 -14.36 29.82 -24.31
N ARG A 365 -13.06 29.72 -24.00
CA ARG A 365 -11.97 29.84 -24.98
C ARG A 365 -12.02 28.76 -26.05
N VAL A 366 -12.26 27.53 -25.64
CA VAL A 366 -12.37 26.38 -26.53
C VAL A 366 -13.59 26.51 -27.46
N SER A 367 -14.72 27.02 -26.96
CA SER A 367 -15.93 27.24 -27.77
C SER A 367 -15.78 28.36 -28.82
N ALA A 368 -14.86 29.29 -28.59
CA ALA A 368 -14.57 30.37 -29.53
C ALA A 368 -13.65 29.95 -30.68
N LEU A 369 -13.01 28.77 -30.60
CA LEU A 369 -12.13 28.27 -31.65
C LEU A 369 -12.92 27.86 -32.90
N ARG A 370 -12.36 28.16 -34.08
CA ARG A 370 -12.90 27.76 -35.38
C ARG A 370 -11.91 26.81 -36.04
N GLY A 371 -12.36 25.61 -36.40
CA GLY A 371 -11.53 24.62 -37.11
C GLY A 371 -11.55 23.24 -36.48
N ASN A 372 -10.73 22.34 -37.03
CA ASN A 372 -10.57 20.98 -36.51
C ASN A 372 -9.39 20.94 -35.53
N HIS A 373 -9.70 20.86 -34.23
CA HIS A 373 -8.73 20.82 -33.13
C HIS A 373 -8.79 19.49 -32.37
N GLY A 374 -8.79 18.35 -33.10
CA GLY A 374 -9.07 17.02 -32.53
C GLY A 374 -8.28 16.69 -31.25
N GLN A 375 -6.98 16.97 -31.22
CA GLN A 375 -6.11 16.70 -30.05
C GLN A 375 -6.45 17.58 -28.85
N LEU A 376 -6.83 18.84 -29.07
CA LEU A 376 -7.29 19.73 -27.99
C LEU A 376 -8.62 19.25 -27.42
N TRP A 377 -9.56 18.84 -28.28
CA TRP A 377 -10.84 18.32 -27.83
C TRP A 377 -10.69 17.08 -26.96
N GLU A 378 -9.80 16.17 -27.35
CA GLU A 378 -9.46 14.98 -26.57
C GLU A 378 -8.85 15.36 -25.21
N ALA A 379 -7.88 16.28 -25.20
CA ALA A 379 -7.31 16.79 -23.95
C ALA A 379 -8.37 17.41 -23.03
N VAL A 380 -9.26 18.25 -23.55
CA VAL A 380 -10.36 18.88 -22.78
C VAL A 380 -11.30 17.82 -22.20
N CYS A 381 -11.67 16.80 -22.97
CA CYS A 381 -12.52 15.70 -22.50
C CYS A 381 -11.83 14.82 -21.45
N ASN A 382 -10.50 14.79 -21.42
CA ASN A 382 -9.70 14.09 -20.42
C ASN A 382 -9.55 14.89 -19.12
N SER A 383 -9.49 16.22 -19.21
CA SER A 383 -9.23 17.08 -18.05
C SER A 383 -10.47 17.50 -17.27
N ILE A 384 -11.67 17.36 -17.85
CA ILE A 384 -12.92 17.89 -17.26
C ILE A 384 -13.88 16.75 -16.91
N PRO A 385 -14.48 16.76 -15.71
CA PRO A 385 -15.55 15.83 -15.36
C PRO A 385 -16.69 15.82 -16.38
N ALA A 386 -17.16 14.64 -16.77
CA ALA A 386 -18.17 14.47 -17.83
C ALA A 386 -19.48 15.24 -17.54
N ASN A 387 -19.88 15.34 -16.27
CA ASN A 387 -21.06 16.07 -15.83
C ASN A 387 -20.97 17.59 -16.03
N ARG A 388 -19.76 18.17 -16.09
CA ARG A 388 -19.52 19.60 -16.40
C ARG A 388 -19.56 19.86 -17.91
N ILE A 389 -19.25 18.86 -18.72
CA ILE A 389 -19.33 18.94 -20.18
C ILE A 389 -20.81 18.87 -20.60
N ARG A 390 -21.60 17.97 -20.00
CA ARG A 390 -23.04 17.82 -20.27
C ARG A 390 -23.81 19.11 -19.91
N GLY A 391 -24.66 19.57 -20.83
CA GLY A 391 -25.44 20.80 -20.65
C GLY A 391 -24.67 22.10 -20.88
N SER A 392 -23.36 22.04 -21.12
CA SER A 392 -22.57 23.20 -21.53
C SER A 392 -22.68 23.44 -23.05
N ALA A 393 -22.20 24.59 -23.52
CA ALA A 393 -22.10 24.86 -24.95
C ALA A 393 -21.19 23.86 -25.69
N LEU A 394 -20.27 23.18 -24.97
CA LEU A 394 -19.34 22.20 -25.53
C LEU A 394 -20.04 20.98 -26.10
N GLU A 395 -21.12 20.51 -25.47
CA GLU A 395 -21.86 19.34 -25.92
C GLU A 395 -22.32 19.48 -27.39
N ARG A 396 -22.61 20.72 -27.83
CA ARG A 396 -23.09 21.02 -29.18
C ARG A 396 -21.98 21.12 -30.22
N ILE A 397 -20.74 21.31 -29.80
CA ILE A 397 -19.58 21.53 -30.68
C ILE A 397 -18.57 20.38 -30.63
N LEU A 398 -18.70 19.46 -29.67
CA LEU A 398 -17.85 18.28 -29.58
C LEU A 398 -18.07 17.36 -30.79
N PRO A 399 -16.98 16.84 -31.39
CA PRO A 399 -17.08 15.77 -32.38
C PRO A 399 -17.85 14.57 -31.84
N PRO A 400 -18.74 13.92 -32.64
CA PRO A 400 -19.59 12.82 -32.17
C PRO A 400 -18.86 11.67 -31.48
N HIS A 401 -17.64 11.34 -31.92
CA HIS A 401 -16.82 10.27 -31.35
C HIS A 401 -16.27 10.60 -29.95
N LEU A 402 -16.04 11.88 -29.64
CA LEU A 402 -15.64 12.30 -28.29
C LEU A 402 -16.85 12.42 -27.37
N LEU A 403 -18.01 12.81 -27.90
CA LEU A 403 -19.26 12.83 -27.15
C LEU A 403 -19.60 11.42 -26.59
N SER A 404 -19.41 10.37 -27.41
CA SER A 404 -19.56 8.99 -26.94
C SER A 404 -18.53 8.60 -25.86
N ALA A 405 -17.29 9.08 -25.95
CA ALA A 405 -16.26 8.80 -24.93
C ALA A 405 -16.56 9.48 -23.59
N VAL A 406 -17.08 10.71 -23.62
CA VAL A 406 -17.53 11.45 -22.42
C VAL A 406 -18.75 10.78 -21.77
N GLN A 407 -19.61 10.12 -22.56
CA GLN A 407 -20.77 9.38 -22.03
C GLN A 407 -20.38 8.12 -21.26
N ILE A 408 -19.29 7.45 -21.64
CA ILE A 408 -18.83 6.18 -21.04
C ILE A 408 -18.13 6.38 -19.69
N ARG A 409 -17.53 7.56 -19.43
CA ARG A 409 -16.67 7.81 -18.25
C ARG A 409 -17.38 8.07 -16.91
N ASP A 410 -18.72 8.02 -16.87
CA ASP A 410 -19.51 8.19 -15.64
C ASP A 410 -19.51 6.86 -14.82
N GLU A 411 -18.31 6.35 -14.51
CA GLU A 411 -18.06 4.99 -13.99
C GLU A 411 -18.61 4.70 -12.58
N ASP A 412 -19.21 5.66 -11.89
CA ASP A 412 -19.77 5.41 -10.55
C ASP A 412 -21.30 5.18 -10.53
N SER A 413 -21.99 5.26 -11.67
CA SER A 413 -23.36 4.72 -11.77
C SER A 413 -23.77 4.45 -13.22
N VAL A 414 -23.55 3.22 -13.70
CA VAL A 414 -24.31 2.72 -14.85
C VAL A 414 -25.80 2.78 -14.47
N PRO A 415 -26.66 3.46 -15.26
CA PRO A 415 -28.08 3.57 -14.94
C PRO A 415 -28.71 2.20 -14.69
N GLU A 416 -29.58 2.09 -13.69
CA GLU A 416 -30.27 0.82 -13.36
C GLU A 416 -30.98 0.19 -14.56
N LEU A 417 -31.47 1.03 -15.49
CA LEU A 417 -32.11 0.59 -16.72
C LEU A 417 -31.13 -0.15 -17.66
N GLU A 418 -29.89 0.29 -17.72
CA GLU A 418 -28.85 -0.32 -18.55
C GLU A 418 -28.35 -1.63 -17.92
N ILE A 419 -28.20 -1.68 -16.59
CA ILE A 419 -27.98 -2.92 -15.83
C ILE A 419 -29.11 -3.94 -16.13
N ALA A 420 -30.37 -3.51 -16.03
CA ALA A 420 -31.51 -4.39 -16.30
C ALA A 420 -31.54 -4.88 -17.75
N LEU A 421 -31.16 -4.03 -18.72
CA LEU A 421 -31.08 -4.40 -20.12
C LEU A 421 -29.98 -5.45 -20.37
N LEU A 422 -28.79 -5.25 -19.81
CA LEU A 422 -27.67 -6.18 -19.92
C LEU A 422 -28.00 -7.53 -19.28
N VAL A 423 -28.59 -7.53 -18.07
CA VAL A 423 -29.07 -8.76 -17.42
C VAL A 423 -30.09 -9.50 -18.29
N ARG A 424 -31.04 -8.78 -18.89
CA ARG A 424 -32.03 -9.37 -19.80
C ARG A 424 -31.37 -9.97 -21.05
N GLN A 425 -30.40 -9.29 -21.65
CA GLN A 425 -29.67 -9.77 -22.81
C GLN A 425 -28.82 -11.00 -22.49
N LEU A 426 -28.11 -10.98 -21.35
CA LEU A 426 -27.29 -12.12 -20.89
C LEU A 426 -28.12 -13.34 -20.53
N THR A 427 -29.37 -13.15 -20.11
CA THR A 427 -30.30 -14.26 -19.78
C THR A 427 -31.13 -14.75 -20.96
N ASP A 428 -31.10 -14.07 -22.11
CA ASP A 428 -31.84 -14.47 -23.31
C ASP A 428 -31.11 -15.64 -24.02
N PRO A 429 -31.68 -16.86 -24.03
CA PRO A 429 -31.05 -17.99 -24.68
C PRO A 429 -30.93 -17.82 -26.19
N LEU A 430 -31.79 -17.00 -26.80
CA LEU A 430 -31.88 -16.77 -28.24
C LEU A 430 -31.00 -15.60 -28.72
N LEU A 431 -30.28 -14.92 -27.82
CA LEU A 431 -29.41 -13.80 -28.21
C LEU A 431 -28.35 -14.29 -29.23
N PRO A 432 -28.28 -13.68 -30.43
CA PRO A 432 -27.30 -14.09 -31.43
C PRO A 432 -25.88 -13.99 -30.90
N ILE A 433 -25.08 -15.01 -31.21
CA ILE A 433 -23.65 -15.11 -30.89
C ILE A 433 -22.89 -13.80 -31.17
N ALA A 434 -23.11 -13.19 -32.35
CA ALA A 434 -22.44 -11.96 -32.75
C ALA A 434 -22.75 -10.76 -31.84
N LYS A 435 -23.93 -10.72 -31.22
CA LYS A 435 -24.30 -9.69 -30.25
C LYS A 435 -23.76 -9.98 -28.85
N LEU A 436 -23.60 -11.26 -28.51
CA LEU A 436 -23.16 -11.65 -27.18
C LEU A 436 -21.77 -11.11 -26.84
N LYS A 437 -20.87 -11.04 -27.83
CA LYS A 437 -19.55 -10.41 -27.66
C LYS A 437 -19.65 -8.95 -27.19
N SER A 438 -20.42 -8.13 -27.91
CA SER A 438 -20.63 -6.72 -27.52
C SER A 438 -21.31 -6.60 -26.16
N VAL A 439 -22.20 -7.55 -25.81
CA VAL A 439 -22.86 -7.56 -24.50
C VAL A 439 -21.88 -7.91 -23.38
N PHE A 440 -20.92 -8.80 -23.61
CA PHE A 440 -19.84 -9.04 -22.65
C PHE A 440 -18.96 -7.82 -22.47
N GLU A 441 -18.51 -7.18 -23.56
CA GLU A 441 -17.70 -5.96 -23.50
C GLU A 441 -18.40 -4.84 -22.71
N MET A 442 -19.70 -4.63 -22.94
CA MET A 442 -20.50 -3.67 -22.17
C MET A 442 -20.72 -4.12 -20.72
N ALA A 443 -20.92 -5.43 -20.48
CA ALA A 443 -21.06 -5.97 -19.12
C ALA A 443 -19.81 -5.68 -18.28
N ALA A 444 -18.63 -5.79 -18.89
CA ALA A 444 -17.33 -5.57 -18.26
C ALA A 444 -17.21 -4.19 -17.62
N THR A 445 -17.77 -3.16 -18.28
CA THR A 445 -17.67 -1.78 -17.82
C THR A 445 -18.63 -1.46 -16.68
N THR A 446 -19.64 -2.30 -16.42
CA THR A 446 -20.68 -1.99 -15.43
C THR A 446 -20.30 -2.20 -13.97
N ARG A 447 -19.34 -3.07 -13.68
CA ARG A 447 -18.99 -3.52 -12.32
C ARG A 447 -20.21 -3.98 -11.47
N SER A 448 -21.34 -4.35 -12.09
CA SER A 448 -22.60 -4.75 -11.40
C SER A 448 -22.63 -6.24 -11.04
N ARG A 449 -23.12 -6.55 -9.83
CA ARG A 449 -23.34 -7.92 -9.30
C ARG A 449 -24.33 -8.70 -10.13
N GLU A 450 -25.42 -8.07 -10.50
CA GLU A 450 -26.50 -8.68 -11.27
C GLU A 450 -26.02 -9.05 -12.67
N VAL A 451 -25.27 -8.14 -13.31
CA VAL A 451 -24.69 -8.33 -14.64
C VAL A 451 -23.66 -9.45 -14.62
N ALA A 452 -22.69 -9.41 -13.70
CA ALA A 452 -21.66 -10.43 -13.60
C ALA A 452 -22.27 -11.82 -13.30
N ALA A 453 -23.26 -11.91 -12.41
CA ALA A 453 -23.95 -13.17 -12.13
C ALA A 453 -24.74 -13.71 -13.35
N ALA A 454 -25.39 -12.82 -14.12
CA ALA A 454 -26.07 -13.19 -15.36
C ALA A 454 -25.07 -13.69 -16.42
N MET A 455 -23.92 -13.03 -16.53
CA MET A 455 -22.82 -13.39 -17.42
C MET A 455 -22.25 -14.77 -17.08
N THR A 456 -21.94 -15.05 -15.80
CA THR A 456 -21.47 -16.37 -15.36
C THR A 456 -22.48 -17.47 -15.70
N ARG A 457 -23.78 -17.25 -15.43
CA ARG A 457 -24.83 -18.21 -15.81
C ARG A 457 -24.86 -18.45 -17.32
N ARG A 458 -24.73 -17.39 -18.13
CA ARG A 458 -24.71 -17.50 -19.59
C ARG A 458 -23.52 -18.33 -20.06
N LEU A 459 -22.32 -18.04 -19.56
CA LEU A 459 -21.08 -18.76 -19.90
C LEU A 459 -21.16 -20.26 -19.65
N CYS A 460 -21.83 -20.69 -18.57
CA CYS A 460 -22.05 -22.11 -18.27
C CYS A 460 -22.94 -22.82 -19.29
N THR A 461 -23.79 -22.09 -20.03
CA THR A 461 -24.78 -22.65 -20.96
C THR A 461 -24.40 -22.53 -22.44
N LEU A 462 -23.37 -21.75 -22.77
CA LEU A 462 -22.97 -21.55 -24.16
C LEU A 462 -22.43 -22.85 -24.76
N PRO A 463 -22.75 -23.19 -26.02
CA PRO A 463 -22.16 -24.33 -26.71
C PRO A 463 -20.80 -24.00 -27.37
N ASP A 464 -20.61 -22.75 -27.80
CA ASP A 464 -19.39 -22.27 -28.46
C ASP A 464 -18.23 -22.12 -27.46
N GLY A 465 -17.04 -22.59 -27.82
CA GLY A 465 -15.84 -22.46 -26.99
C GLY A 465 -15.24 -21.06 -27.05
N GLN A 466 -15.15 -20.45 -28.25
CA GLN A 466 -14.41 -19.21 -28.46
C GLN A 466 -15.09 -18.01 -27.77
N ILE A 467 -16.41 -17.90 -27.89
CA ILE A 467 -17.17 -16.81 -27.26
C ILE A 467 -17.20 -16.97 -25.74
N ARG A 468 -17.18 -18.21 -25.28
CA ARG A 468 -17.10 -18.53 -23.86
C ARG A 468 -15.75 -18.07 -23.31
N ASP A 469 -14.66 -18.36 -24.01
CA ASP A 469 -13.32 -17.90 -23.62
C ASP A 469 -13.23 -16.37 -23.56
N GLU A 470 -13.75 -15.68 -24.59
CA GLU A 470 -13.81 -14.21 -24.59
C GLU A 470 -14.62 -13.66 -23.41
N GLY A 471 -15.75 -14.28 -23.08
CA GLY A 471 -16.56 -13.84 -21.95
C GLY A 471 -15.91 -14.12 -20.59
N ILE A 472 -15.10 -15.17 -20.42
CA ILE A 472 -14.33 -15.37 -19.19
C ILE A 472 -13.24 -14.31 -19.07
N LEU A 473 -12.49 -14.05 -20.16
CA LEU A 473 -11.48 -12.99 -20.17
C LEU A 473 -12.12 -11.64 -19.84
N THR A 474 -13.33 -11.42 -20.31
CA THR A 474 -14.08 -10.22 -19.99
C THR A 474 -14.50 -10.17 -18.51
N LEU A 475 -14.97 -11.29 -17.95
CA LEU A 475 -15.27 -11.41 -16.51
C LEU A 475 -14.02 -11.21 -15.65
N SER A 476 -12.85 -11.66 -16.12
CA SER A 476 -11.56 -11.45 -15.45
C SER A 476 -11.13 -9.98 -15.44
N GLY A 477 -11.45 -9.23 -16.50
CA GLY A 477 -11.18 -7.80 -16.61
C GLY A 477 -12.11 -6.92 -15.76
N MET A 478 -13.19 -7.47 -15.22
CA MET A 478 -14.03 -6.78 -14.24
C MET A 478 -13.26 -6.73 -12.92
N SER A 479 -12.48 -5.66 -12.68
CA SER A 479 -11.57 -5.50 -11.53
C SER A 479 -12.28 -5.34 -10.18
N THR A 480 -13.07 -6.32 -9.75
CA THR A 480 -13.89 -6.25 -8.54
C THR A 480 -13.87 -7.56 -7.74
N LEU A 481 -13.98 -7.44 -6.41
CA LEU A 481 -14.18 -8.54 -5.46
C LEU A 481 -15.26 -9.54 -5.91
N LEU A 482 -16.30 -9.00 -6.55
CA LEU A 482 -17.41 -9.74 -7.11
C LEU A 482 -17.02 -10.71 -8.24
N SER A 483 -16.09 -10.32 -9.10
CA SER A 483 -15.59 -11.20 -10.17
C SER A 483 -14.83 -12.38 -9.57
N CYS A 484 -14.07 -12.14 -8.49
CA CYS A 484 -13.44 -13.20 -7.73
C CYS A 484 -14.47 -14.16 -7.13
N GLU A 485 -15.53 -13.65 -6.47
CA GLU A 485 -16.62 -14.49 -5.93
C GLU A 485 -17.23 -15.41 -7.01
N LEU A 486 -17.50 -14.86 -8.19
CA LEU A 486 -18.11 -15.60 -9.29
C LEU A 486 -17.18 -16.62 -9.93
N LEU A 487 -15.87 -16.32 -10.03
CA LEU A 487 -14.87 -17.27 -10.48
C LEU A 487 -14.64 -18.39 -9.45
N VAL A 488 -14.73 -18.08 -8.16
CA VAL A 488 -14.72 -19.08 -7.07
C VAL A 488 -15.95 -19.97 -7.16
N ASP A 489 -17.15 -19.40 -7.36
CA ASP A 489 -18.39 -20.17 -7.56
C ASP A 489 -18.28 -21.10 -8.78
N LEU A 490 -17.64 -20.61 -9.85
CA LEU A 490 -17.39 -21.37 -11.05
C LEU A 490 -16.39 -22.51 -10.82
N LEU A 491 -15.31 -22.28 -10.08
CA LEU A 491 -14.35 -23.34 -9.74
C LEU A 491 -14.93 -24.38 -8.79
N THR A 492 -15.79 -23.94 -7.86
CA THR A 492 -16.34 -24.80 -6.80
C THR A 492 -17.64 -25.51 -7.18
N THR A 493 -18.34 -25.08 -8.24
CA THR A 493 -19.55 -25.78 -8.69
C THR A 493 -19.23 -27.18 -9.23
N ARG A 494 -20.11 -28.13 -8.93
CA ARG A 494 -20.02 -29.53 -9.40
C ARG A 494 -20.61 -29.75 -10.79
N ALA A 495 -21.00 -28.67 -11.48
CA ALA A 495 -21.42 -28.75 -12.86
C ALA A 495 -20.26 -29.23 -13.75
N GLN A 496 -20.58 -29.92 -14.85
CA GLN A 496 -19.58 -30.26 -15.87
C GLN A 496 -19.10 -28.96 -16.53
N ILE A 497 -17.93 -28.53 -16.14
CA ILE A 497 -17.27 -27.34 -16.66
C ILE A 497 -16.17 -27.78 -17.63
N PRO A 498 -16.07 -27.18 -18.83
CA PRO A 498 -14.96 -27.46 -19.75
C PRO A 498 -13.61 -27.19 -19.08
N ALA A 499 -12.63 -28.08 -19.28
CA ALA A 499 -11.30 -27.97 -18.66
C ALA A 499 -10.61 -26.62 -18.93
N LEU A 500 -10.81 -26.06 -20.14
CA LEU A 500 -10.29 -24.73 -20.49
C LEU A 500 -10.86 -23.62 -19.60
N LEU A 501 -12.15 -23.71 -19.24
CA LEU A 501 -12.82 -22.74 -18.38
C LEU A 501 -12.23 -22.74 -16.96
N LEU A 502 -12.00 -23.93 -16.41
CA LEU A 502 -11.38 -24.11 -15.10
C LEU A 502 -9.96 -23.54 -15.10
N ARG A 503 -9.21 -23.75 -16.19
CA ARG A 503 -7.86 -23.20 -16.34
C ARG A 503 -7.86 -21.68 -16.39
N VAL A 504 -8.70 -21.06 -17.23
CA VAL A 504 -8.75 -19.58 -17.30
C VAL A 504 -9.19 -18.97 -15.97
N ALA A 505 -10.18 -19.57 -15.30
CA ALA A 505 -10.61 -19.11 -13.97
C ALA A 505 -9.49 -19.24 -12.92
N SER A 506 -8.76 -20.36 -12.94
CA SER A 506 -7.59 -20.58 -12.08
C SER A 506 -6.48 -19.56 -12.36
N ASP A 507 -6.10 -19.38 -13.62
CA ASP A 507 -5.04 -18.47 -14.04
C ASP A 507 -5.38 -17.02 -13.66
N THR A 508 -6.66 -16.64 -13.82
CA THR A 508 -7.18 -15.33 -13.42
C THR A 508 -7.09 -15.09 -11.91
N LEU A 509 -7.40 -16.13 -11.12
CA LEU A 509 -7.39 -16.02 -9.66
C LEU A 509 -5.99 -16.14 -9.08
N SER A 510 -5.03 -16.76 -9.78
CA SER A 510 -3.66 -16.93 -9.30
C SER A 510 -2.93 -15.60 -9.16
N HIS A 511 -2.13 -15.42 -8.10
CA HIS A 511 -1.43 -14.16 -7.83
C HIS A 511 -0.17 -13.95 -8.71
N ASP A 512 0.27 -14.98 -9.44
CA ASP A 512 1.48 -14.93 -10.28
C ASP A 512 1.30 -14.06 -11.54
N ILE A 513 0.08 -13.64 -11.86
CA ILE A 513 -0.23 -12.84 -13.05
C ILE A 513 -0.82 -11.49 -12.61
N ASP A 514 -0.23 -10.40 -13.11
CA ASP A 514 -0.48 -9.00 -12.73
C ASP A 514 -1.86 -8.47 -13.22
N HIS A 515 -2.94 -9.20 -12.95
CA HIS A 515 -4.27 -9.01 -13.56
C HIS A 515 -5.34 -8.42 -12.62
N GLY A 516 -4.97 -7.91 -11.45
CA GLY A 516 -5.85 -7.08 -10.61
C GLY A 516 -7.01 -7.81 -9.89
N ALA A 517 -7.29 -9.08 -10.21
CA ALA A 517 -8.21 -9.93 -9.46
C ALA A 517 -7.44 -10.64 -8.32
N SER A 518 -7.63 -10.21 -7.08
CA SER A 518 -7.04 -10.85 -5.91
C SER A 518 -8.10 -11.70 -5.19
N LEU A 519 -7.79 -12.97 -4.93
CA LEU A 519 -8.61 -13.86 -4.13
C LEU A 519 -8.63 -13.36 -2.68
N ASP A 520 -9.83 -13.08 -2.16
CA ASP A 520 -9.99 -12.69 -0.76
C ASP A 520 -9.87 -13.92 0.18
N PRO A 521 -9.70 -13.70 1.50
CA PRO A 521 -9.56 -14.81 2.44
C PRO A 521 -10.74 -15.79 2.42
N GLU A 522 -11.97 -15.30 2.22
CA GLU A 522 -13.17 -16.15 2.17
C GLU A 522 -13.19 -17.03 0.92
N GLY A 523 -12.90 -16.46 -0.26
CA GLY A 523 -12.77 -17.20 -1.51
C GLY A 523 -11.69 -18.28 -1.45
N ARG A 524 -10.53 -17.95 -0.88
CA ARG A 524 -9.44 -18.92 -0.62
C ARG A 524 -9.90 -20.10 0.24
N ASP A 525 -10.58 -19.81 1.35
CA ASP A 525 -11.02 -20.84 2.29
C ASP A 525 -12.11 -21.73 1.69
N ARG A 526 -12.98 -21.16 0.83
CA ARG A 526 -13.96 -21.93 0.05
C ARG A 526 -13.31 -22.88 -0.94
N ILE A 527 -12.27 -22.45 -1.67
CA ILE A 527 -11.52 -23.31 -2.58
C ILE A 527 -10.84 -24.45 -1.81
N LEU A 528 -10.18 -24.16 -0.69
CA LEU A 528 -9.58 -25.17 0.18
C LEU A 528 -10.60 -26.18 0.70
N ALA A 529 -11.78 -25.72 1.11
CA ALA A 529 -12.87 -26.60 1.56
C ALA A 529 -13.40 -27.49 0.44
N GLU A 530 -13.42 -27.04 -0.82
CA GLU A 530 -13.82 -27.87 -1.96
C GLU A 530 -12.72 -28.86 -2.35
N ILE A 531 -11.44 -28.48 -2.30
CA ILE A 531 -10.31 -29.40 -2.47
C ILE A 531 -10.39 -30.53 -1.43
N ALA A 532 -10.67 -30.21 -0.16
CA ALA A 532 -10.81 -31.20 0.91
C ALA A 532 -11.95 -32.21 0.69
N LYS A 533 -12.98 -31.83 -0.07
CA LYS A 533 -14.13 -32.69 -0.41
C LYS A 533 -13.94 -33.46 -1.73
N SER A 534 -12.99 -33.03 -2.55
CA SER A 534 -12.79 -33.57 -3.90
C SER A 534 -11.88 -34.78 -3.88
N GLU A 535 -12.16 -35.76 -4.73
CA GLU A 535 -11.23 -36.88 -4.94
C GLU A 535 -10.06 -36.41 -5.81
N SER A 536 -8.87 -36.95 -5.59
CA SER A 536 -7.67 -36.57 -6.36
C SER A 536 -7.73 -36.88 -7.85
N ARG A 537 -8.74 -37.65 -8.29
CA ARG A 537 -9.03 -37.96 -9.71
C ARG A 537 -10.00 -36.97 -10.36
N ASP A 538 -10.53 -36.02 -9.59
CA ASP A 538 -11.40 -34.97 -10.13
C ASP A 538 -10.60 -34.05 -11.05
N THR A 539 -11.07 -33.85 -12.28
CA THR A 539 -10.42 -32.98 -13.27
C THR A 539 -10.33 -31.51 -12.84
N ARG A 540 -11.10 -31.11 -11.81
CA ARG A 540 -11.08 -29.77 -11.22
C ARG A 540 -9.97 -29.58 -10.19
N PHE A 541 -9.37 -30.67 -9.73
CA PHE A 541 -8.50 -30.66 -8.55
C PHE A 541 -7.23 -29.82 -8.77
N GLU A 542 -6.57 -29.96 -9.91
CA GLU A 542 -5.38 -29.16 -10.26
C GLU A 542 -5.71 -27.67 -10.48
N PRO A 543 -6.74 -27.28 -11.27
CA PRO A 543 -7.16 -25.87 -11.37
C PRO A 543 -7.53 -25.23 -10.03
N LEU A 544 -8.25 -25.94 -9.15
CA LEU A 544 -8.55 -25.45 -7.81
C LEU A 544 -7.27 -25.16 -7.03
N LEU A 545 -6.28 -26.05 -7.11
CA LEU A 545 -5.01 -25.87 -6.42
C LEU A 545 -4.17 -24.73 -7.01
N SER A 546 -4.09 -24.64 -8.34
CA SER A 546 -3.35 -23.59 -9.06
C SER A 546 -3.87 -22.19 -8.75
N SER A 547 -5.19 -22.04 -8.54
CA SER A 547 -5.78 -20.75 -8.15
C SER A 547 -5.30 -20.21 -6.80
N LEU A 548 -4.72 -21.07 -5.95
CA LEU A 548 -4.19 -20.71 -4.63
C LEU A 548 -2.72 -20.27 -4.68
N ILE A 549 -2.05 -20.35 -5.82
CA ILE A 549 -0.63 -19.97 -5.96
C ILE A 549 -0.46 -18.49 -5.64
N GLY A 550 0.50 -18.19 -4.77
CA GLY A 550 0.85 -16.85 -4.33
C GLY A 550 -0.03 -16.29 -3.20
N TYR A 551 -1.05 -17.03 -2.75
CA TYR A 551 -1.89 -16.62 -1.62
C TYR A 551 -1.40 -17.23 -0.31
N PRO A 552 -1.36 -16.46 0.80
CA PRO A 552 -0.99 -17.01 2.08
C PRO A 552 -2.03 -18.05 2.53
N ILE A 553 -1.57 -19.27 2.85
CA ILE A 553 -2.41 -20.33 3.39
C ILE A 553 -1.96 -20.68 4.81
N ARG A 554 -2.93 -20.79 5.73
CA ARG A 554 -2.70 -21.21 7.11
C ARG A 554 -3.50 -22.48 7.37
N ASP A 555 -4.82 -22.35 7.35
CA ASP A 555 -5.73 -23.48 7.43
C ASP A 555 -5.69 -24.24 6.10
N GLY A 556 -5.58 -25.57 6.15
CA GLY A 556 -5.42 -26.42 4.96
C GLY A 556 -3.98 -26.63 4.49
N ALA A 557 -2.97 -25.96 5.05
CA ALA A 557 -1.57 -26.18 4.67
C ALA A 557 -1.12 -27.65 4.84
N ALA A 558 -1.55 -28.31 5.91
CA ALA A 558 -1.28 -29.74 6.14
C ALA A 558 -1.90 -30.65 5.06
N MET A 559 -3.09 -30.29 4.56
CA MET A 559 -3.73 -31.01 3.45
C MET A 559 -2.95 -30.82 2.15
N VAL A 560 -2.56 -29.58 1.83
CA VAL A 560 -1.74 -29.29 0.64
C VAL A 560 -0.38 -30.01 0.71
N ALA A 561 0.23 -30.06 1.90
CA ALA A 561 1.44 -30.84 2.14
C ALA A 561 1.24 -32.35 1.94
N ALA A 562 0.11 -32.91 2.36
CA ALA A 562 -0.22 -34.30 2.09
C ALA A 562 -0.35 -34.57 0.58
N ILE A 563 -0.90 -33.64 -0.20
CA ILE A 563 -0.96 -33.73 -1.66
C ILE A 563 0.46 -33.68 -2.26
N ALA A 564 1.29 -32.72 -1.84
CA ALA A 564 2.66 -32.56 -2.33
C ALA A 564 3.54 -33.80 -2.10
N THR A 565 3.38 -34.46 -0.95
CA THR A 565 4.21 -35.61 -0.53
C THR A 565 3.67 -36.97 -0.98
N ASN A 566 2.45 -37.05 -1.51
CA ASN A 566 1.86 -38.31 -1.94
C ASN A 566 2.39 -38.75 -3.31
N ARG A 567 3.34 -39.68 -3.33
CA ARG A 567 3.99 -40.22 -4.55
C ARG A 567 3.06 -40.98 -5.50
N HIS A 568 1.85 -41.31 -5.07
CA HIS A 568 0.85 -41.96 -5.93
C HIS A 568 0.05 -40.97 -6.77
N LEU A 569 0.18 -39.66 -6.51
CA LEU A 569 -0.46 -38.60 -7.29
C LEU A 569 0.40 -38.19 -8.49
N ASP A 570 -0.24 -37.58 -9.48
CA ASP A 570 0.44 -37.06 -10.67
C ASP A 570 1.52 -36.03 -10.28
N PRO A 571 2.74 -36.11 -10.86
CA PRO A 571 3.81 -35.16 -10.59
C PRO A 571 3.45 -33.69 -10.81
N SER A 572 2.60 -33.34 -11.79
CA SER A 572 2.20 -31.94 -12.03
C SER A 572 1.37 -31.41 -10.86
N LEU A 573 0.42 -32.21 -10.38
CA LEU A 573 -0.43 -31.85 -9.25
C LEU A 573 0.40 -31.66 -7.97
N ARG A 574 1.39 -32.53 -7.74
CA ARG A 574 2.32 -32.42 -6.61
C ARG A 574 3.19 -31.16 -6.71
N GLU A 575 3.65 -30.83 -7.91
CA GLU A 575 4.38 -29.59 -8.18
C GLU A 575 3.53 -28.36 -7.87
N THR A 576 2.28 -28.32 -8.34
CA THR A 576 1.32 -27.25 -8.06
C THR A 576 1.09 -27.09 -6.56
N ALA A 577 0.93 -28.19 -5.81
CA ALA A 577 0.81 -28.17 -4.36
C ALA A 577 2.02 -27.51 -3.67
N LEU A 578 3.24 -27.80 -4.15
CA LEU A 578 4.45 -27.19 -3.62
C LEU A 578 4.52 -25.69 -3.91
N ARG A 579 4.06 -25.24 -5.08
CA ARG A 579 3.98 -23.81 -5.40
C ARG A 579 3.01 -23.07 -4.47
N VAL A 580 1.86 -23.67 -4.17
CA VAL A 580 0.90 -23.13 -3.18
C VAL A 580 1.54 -23.04 -1.78
N LEU A 581 2.38 -23.99 -1.41
CA LEU A 581 3.06 -23.99 -0.11
C LEU A 581 4.16 -22.90 0.03
N GLN A 582 4.61 -22.28 -1.06
CA GLN A 582 5.64 -21.22 -0.99
C GLN A 582 5.18 -20.01 -0.15
N THR A 583 3.87 -19.76 -0.12
CA THR A 583 3.23 -18.68 0.64
C THR A 583 2.60 -19.16 1.96
N ALA A 584 2.70 -20.45 2.30
CA ALA A 584 2.16 -20.96 3.55
C ALA A 584 2.86 -20.35 4.78
N SER A 585 2.11 -20.11 5.85
CA SER A 585 2.68 -19.54 7.09
C SER A 585 3.23 -20.59 8.05
N ASP A 586 2.79 -21.84 7.95
CA ASP A 586 3.18 -22.91 8.88
C ASP A 586 4.54 -23.54 8.51
N GLN A 587 5.59 -23.10 9.20
CA GLN A 587 6.96 -23.59 8.99
C GLN A 587 7.12 -25.08 9.32
N THR A 588 6.34 -25.63 10.25
CA THR A 588 6.44 -27.05 10.64
C THR A 588 5.94 -27.95 9.52
N VAL A 589 4.87 -27.52 8.84
CA VAL A 589 4.35 -28.19 7.65
C VAL A 589 5.38 -28.15 6.53
N ILE A 590 5.96 -26.98 6.22
CA ILE A 590 7.01 -26.89 5.20
C ILE A 590 8.21 -27.78 5.54
N GLN A 591 8.64 -27.79 6.81
CA GLN A 591 9.75 -28.62 7.24
C GLN A 591 9.46 -30.12 7.06
N SER A 592 8.24 -30.58 7.34
CA SER A 592 7.87 -31.98 7.13
C SER A 592 7.84 -32.37 5.64
N VAL A 593 7.41 -31.46 4.75
CA VAL A 593 7.47 -31.68 3.29
C VAL A 593 8.92 -31.76 2.82
N VAL A 594 9.75 -30.79 3.18
CA VAL A 594 11.17 -30.73 2.77
C VAL A 594 11.98 -31.88 3.36
N ALA A 595 11.60 -32.44 4.52
CA ALA A 595 12.25 -33.62 5.07
C ALA A 595 12.16 -34.86 4.15
N THR A 596 11.20 -34.89 3.22
CA THR A 596 11.05 -35.98 2.24
C THR A 596 11.88 -35.80 0.97
N ILE A 597 12.66 -34.72 0.86
CA ILE A 597 13.34 -34.33 -0.39
C ILE A 597 14.37 -35.36 -0.87
N GLU A 598 15.03 -36.07 0.05
CA GLU A 598 16.05 -37.06 -0.31
C GLU A 598 15.48 -38.26 -1.08
N GLU A 599 14.20 -38.53 -0.85
CA GLU A 599 13.47 -39.64 -1.43
C GLU A 599 12.69 -39.23 -2.70
N GLU A 600 12.72 -37.95 -3.10
CA GLU A 600 12.00 -37.46 -4.26
C GLU A 600 12.77 -37.70 -5.57
N SER A 601 12.17 -38.50 -6.47
CA SER A 601 12.78 -38.86 -7.75
C SER A 601 12.17 -38.13 -8.96
N SER A 602 11.05 -37.44 -8.80
CA SER A 602 10.40 -36.74 -9.91
C SER A 602 11.20 -35.51 -10.33
N LYS A 603 11.46 -35.42 -11.65
CA LYS A 603 12.20 -34.32 -12.26
C LYS A 603 11.47 -32.98 -12.19
N SER A 604 10.14 -32.97 -12.04
CA SER A 604 9.34 -31.74 -11.94
C SER A 604 9.11 -31.30 -10.49
N VAL A 605 8.95 -32.25 -9.57
CA VAL A 605 8.64 -31.98 -8.15
C VAL A 605 9.91 -31.55 -7.39
N LEU A 606 11.03 -32.22 -7.63
CA LEU A 606 12.27 -31.99 -6.88
C LEU A 606 12.78 -30.53 -6.99
N PRO A 607 12.87 -29.91 -8.19
CA PRO A 607 13.23 -28.49 -8.30
C PRO A 607 12.34 -27.57 -7.46
N THR A 608 11.03 -27.80 -7.47
CA THR A 608 10.06 -26.98 -6.74
C THR A 608 10.18 -27.16 -5.23
N MET A 609 10.50 -28.37 -4.74
CA MET A 609 10.84 -28.61 -3.33
C MET A 609 12.10 -27.86 -2.90
N ILE A 610 13.14 -27.84 -3.75
CA ILE A 610 14.38 -27.09 -3.48
C ILE A 610 14.09 -25.59 -3.40
N ILE A 611 13.32 -25.05 -4.34
CA ILE A 611 12.92 -23.64 -4.35
C ILE A 611 12.12 -23.30 -3.08
N LEU A 612 11.15 -24.14 -2.71
CA LEU A 612 10.38 -23.99 -1.48
C LEU A 612 11.29 -23.94 -0.25
N ALA A 613 12.22 -24.90 -0.12
CA ALA A 613 13.15 -24.94 1.00
C ALA A 613 14.06 -23.69 1.04
N ALA A 614 14.55 -23.23 -0.12
CA ALA A 614 15.38 -22.03 -0.22
C ALA A 614 14.65 -20.75 0.19
N GLN A 615 13.43 -20.56 -0.33
CA GLN A 615 12.57 -19.40 -0.03
C GLN A 615 12.16 -19.36 1.44
N ARG A 616 11.84 -20.53 2.01
CA ARG A 616 11.37 -20.66 3.40
C ARG A 616 12.48 -20.85 4.42
N GLY A 617 13.73 -20.88 3.99
CA GLY A 617 14.89 -21.07 4.88
C GLY A 617 14.89 -22.43 5.59
N VAL A 618 14.31 -23.47 4.99
CA VAL A 618 14.31 -24.82 5.57
C VAL A 618 15.63 -25.51 5.29
N ARG A 619 16.18 -26.16 6.31
CA ARG A 619 17.45 -26.89 6.22
C ARG A 619 17.28 -28.17 5.42
N ILE A 620 18.24 -28.42 4.53
CA ILE A 620 18.40 -29.68 3.81
C ILE A 620 19.72 -30.30 4.29
N PRO A 621 19.82 -31.64 4.42
CA PRO A 621 21.07 -32.29 4.80
C PRO A 621 22.24 -31.88 3.88
N ARG A 622 23.35 -31.46 4.50
CA ARG A 622 24.55 -30.98 3.78
C ARG A 622 25.06 -32.00 2.77
N SER A 623 25.17 -33.26 3.18
CA SER A 623 25.64 -34.36 2.32
C SER A 623 24.78 -34.52 1.06
N TRP A 624 23.47 -34.32 1.18
CA TRP A 624 22.56 -34.37 0.05
C TRP A 624 22.76 -33.16 -0.89
N LEU A 625 22.93 -31.95 -0.33
CA LEU A 625 23.23 -30.75 -1.12
C LEU A 625 24.51 -30.91 -1.92
N GLU A 626 25.58 -31.41 -1.31
CA GLU A 626 26.88 -31.66 -1.96
C GLU A 626 26.72 -32.64 -3.13
N ALA A 627 26.10 -33.80 -2.88
CA ALA A 627 25.84 -34.80 -3.91
C ALA A 627 24.97 -34.26 -5.05
N ARG A 628 23.96 -33.43 -4.73
CA ARG A 628 23.05 -32.85 -5.73
C ARG A 628 23.72 -31.78 -6.58
N ILE A 629 24.52 -30.89 -5.99
CA ILE A 629 25.26 -29.83 -6.70
C ILE A 629 26.22 -30.40 -7.75
N ASP A 630 26.81 -31.56 -7.47
CA ASP A 630 27.74 -32.24 -8.39
C ASP A 630 27.02 -32.82 -9.62
N VAL A 631 25.75 -33.21 -9.51
CA VAL A 631 24.98 -33.84 -10.61
C VAL A 631 23.96 -32.91 -11.27
N GLU A 632 23.71 -31.73 -10.71
CA GLU A 632 22.71 -30.79 -11.24
C GLU A 632 23.22 -30.05 -12.49
N SER A 633 22.49 -30.22 -13.58
CA SER A 633 22.81 -29.62 -14.88
C SER A 633 22.15 -28.25 -15.08
N ASP A 634 21.04 -27.98 -14.40
CA ASP A 634 20.36 -26.68 -14.48
C ASP A 634 21.15 -25.63 -13.69
N SER A 635 21.67 -24.62 -14.37
CA SER A 635 22.49 -23.58 -13.76
C SER A 635 21.77 -22.73 -12.72
N LEU A 636 20.45 -22.51 -12.88
CA LEU A 636 19.65 -21.74 -11.92
C LEU A 636 19.41 -22.57 -10.67
N LEU A 637 19.01 -23.83 -10.83
CA LEU A 637 18.79 -24.72 -9.70
C LEU A 637 20.09 -25.01 -8.94
N ARG A 638 21.19 -25.21 -9.66
CA ARG A 638 22.53 -25.36 -9.08
C ARG A 638 22.93 -24.13 -8.27
N ARG A 639 22.58 -22.91 -8.72
CA ARG A 639 22.81 -21.68 -7.96
C ARG A 639 21.99 -21.63 -6.68
N VAL A 640 20.71 -22.03 -6.73
CA VAL A 640 19.84 -22.10 -5.55
C VAL A 640 20.41 -23.10 -4.52
N LEU A 641 20.78 -24.30 -4.98
CA LEU A 641 21.43 -25.33 -4.14
C LEU A 641 22.72 -24.81 -3.50
N PHE A 642 23.57 -24.12 -4.28
CA PHE A 642 24.80 -23.53 -3.76
C PHE A 642 24.50 -22.44 -2.72
N THR A 643 23.52 -21.57 -2.94
CA THR A 643 23.09 -20.57 -1.94
C THR A 643 22.61 -21.24 -0.65
N MET A 644 21.85 -22.33 -0.73
CA MET A 644 21.45 -23.08 0.46
C MET A 644 22.65 -23.72 1.17
N TYR A 645 23.59 -24.28 0.42
CA TYR A 645 24.84 -24.83 0.95
C TYR A 645 25.68 -23.76 1.68
N LEU A 646 25.76 -22.54 1.11
CA LEU A 646 26.45 -21.41 1.73
C LEU A 646 25.82 -20.99 3.07
N ARG A 647 24.50 -21.08 3.23
CA ARG A 647 23.83 -20.78 4.51
C ARG A 647 24.26 -21.71 5.64
N HIS A 648 24.67 -22.95 5.33
CA HIS A 648 25.24 -23.84 6.35
C HIS A 648 26.59 -23.35 6.87
N PHE A 649 27.33 -22.52 6.13
CA PHE A 649 28.65 -22.03 6.52
C PHE A 649 28.63 -21.19 7.80
N ASP A 650 27.63 -20.33 7.94
CA ASP A 650 27.50 -19.42 9.09
C ASP A 650 27.32 -20.19 10.41
N GLU A 651 26.89 -21.45 10.33
CA GLU A 651 26.62 -22.33 11.46
C GLU A 651 27.77 -23.29 11.79
N LEU A 652 28.80 -23.37 10.93
CA LEU A 652 29.92 -24.29 11.12
C LEU A 652 30.86 -23.82 12.24
N THR A 653 31.24 -24.78 13.09
CA THR A 653 32.36 -24.61 14.02
C THR A 653 33.68 -24.42 13.25
N PRO A 654 34.70 -23.79 13.85
CA PRO A 654 35.99 -23.58 13.18
C PRO A 654 36.64 -24.85 12.61
N GLY A 655 36.41 -26.01 13.22
CA GLY A 655 36.89 -27.30 12.72
C GLY A 655 36.15 -27.76 11.45
N GLU A 656 34.83 -27.60 11.41
CA GLU A 656 34.00 -28.00 10.26
C GLU A 656 34.21 -27.10 9.03
N ARG A 657 34.69 -25.86 9.23
CA ARG A 657 35.03 -24.92 8.14
C ARG A 657 36.19 -25.42 7.28
N GLY A 658 37.15 -26.16 7.85
CA GLY A 658 38.30 -26.67 7.10
C GLY A 658 37.92 -27.69 6.01
N ASP A 659 36.99 -28.60 6.31
CA ASP A 659 36.46 -29.56 5.33
C ASP A 659 35.54 -28.89 4.30
N TRP A 660 34.95 -27.75 4.67
CA TRP A 660 34.02 -27.00 3.82
C TRP A 660 34.73 -26.28 2.67
N ASP A 661 35.93 -25.75 2.91
CA ASP A 661 36.73 -25.04 1.90
C ASP A 661 37.06 -25.91 0.69
N GLY A 662 37.26 -27.22 0.89
CA GLY A 662 37.57 -28.18 -0.19
C GLY A 662 36.43 -28.35 -1.20
N PHE A 663 35.19 -28.54 -0.74
CA PHE A 663 34.02 -28.67 -1.61
C PHE A 663 33.68 -27.34 -2.29
N THR A 664 33.69 -26.23 -1.55
CA THR A 664 33.37 -24.89 -2.08
C THR A 664 34.33 -24.48 -3.20
N LEU A 665 35.64 -24.74 -3.03
CA LEU A 665 36.65 -24.47 -4.06
C LEU A 665 36.45 -25.33 -5.32
N LYS A 666 36.08 -26.61 -5.17
CA LYS A 666 35.78 -27.50 -6.29
C LYS A 666 34.54 -27.01 -7.07
N ALA A 667 33.42 -26.82 -6.37
CA ALA A 667 32.16 -26.38 -6.96
C ALA A 667 32.28 -25.01 -7.67
N PHE A 668 33.04 -24.07 -7.09
CA PHE A 668 33.31 -22.76 -7.69
C PHE A 668 34.16 -22.87 -8.97
N ARG A 669 35.21 -23.71 -8.97
CA ARG A 669 36.03 -23.98 -10.16
C ARG A 669 35.22 -24.61 -11.28
N ASP A 670 34.36 -25.59 -10.97
CA ASP A 670 33.53 -26.28 -11.96
C ASP A 670 32.48 -25.34 -12.59
N SER A 671 31.92 -24.41 -11.80
CA SER A 671 31.00 -23.36 -12.29
C SER A 671 31.68 -22.36 -13.24
N LEU A 672 32.94 -22.01 -12.98
CA LEU A 672 33.74 -21.15 -13.86
C LEU A 672 34.18 -21.88 -15.14
N ALA A 673 34.53 -23.17 -15.05
CA ALA A 673 34.94 -23.97 -16.20
C ALA A 673 33.79 -24.18 -17.21
N GLY A 674 32.55 -24.42 -16.72
CA GLY A 674 31.38 -24.61 -17.58
C GLY A 674 30.94 -23.38 -18.39
N ARG A 675 31.38 -22.16 -18.03
CA ARG A 675 31.12 -20.95 -18.84
C ARG A 675 31.98 -20.89 -20.11
N ASN A 676 33.11 -21.59 -20.17
CA ASN A 676 34.02 -21.52 -21.32
C ASN A 676 33.62 -22.44 -22.49
N GLU A 677 32.78 -23.45 -22.28
CA GLU A 677 32.36 -24.38 -23.36
C GLU A 677 31.13 -23.93 -24.15
N LYS A 678 30.28 -23.04 -23.61
CA LYS A 678 29.12 -22.49 -24.35
C LYS A 678 29.38 -21.13 -25.01
N THR A 679 30.55 -20.54 -24.77
CA THR A 679 30.97 -19.23 -25.34
C THR A 679 32.09 -19.38 -26.38
N ARG A 680 32.37 -20.62 -26.80
CA ARG A 680 33.11 -21.02 -28.00
C ARG A 680 32.16 -21.79 -28.89
#